data_AF-A0A316MNB8-F1
#
_entry.id   AF-A0A316MNB8-F1
#
_cell.length_a   1.000
_cell.length_b   1.000
_cell.length_c   1.000
_cell.angle_alpha   90.00
_cell.angle_beta   90.00
_cell.angle_gamma   90.00
#
_symmetry.space_group_name_H-M   'P 1'
#
loop_
_entity.id
_entity.type
_entity.pdbx_description
1 polymer ?
#
loop_
_entity_poly.entity_id
_entity_poly.type
_entity_poly.pdbx_seq_one_letter_code
_entity_poly.pdbx_strand_id
1 'polypeptide(L)'
;MKKKFLKVALFSLIMAAPATSFVSCTDYDDDITNLTTNDDKLQEEFNNKLEQQAKTLEAKIAELQTAQTALETQAKQAGEAADAAAKAAADAAKAAEAAQKTGDQATADAQAAQAEAMKANAAAEAALKAVDEAKAAVLAQTIEQMEALKKDIEGQIAALEAKYGKDFDTLTAAIAECAKQADVDNLKGSIEGLEGEIDKLQAQIDGIKTLSPDEVNALIKAYLTNIGINETTISAINGNIAALDLRIDGVETAIEGIKTDVAGNTTLIANIMNEIIPGLKEELEGKISALDTKVTEHITAFNEYKTKIETQLQALKTFKDTYEALLQGLSQELTDIKDELSDLDDKIDGVAGDLSTLQNQVNELTGENGLITTLKGTVEEQGRTLSTLQSDLGKLQTQINGIASNLNVLAQKSSKRLTSITLVPTAYRDGIPNIDFFTAEFTPLGKLNKETGLYDAPATGAKKVSINSEKAKVLYRLNPAGVTVEDILAPSFVQTIATSRAANEPVLNVVSFQKSTEDASILEVFATKNVDTKIDNAGSTNNFYTVALKVPIAKENLYTWTETVDGNEVTVTEKAEDAVVYSEYARVSDTWFTPAVTATPSVKEPAWSEDNLYTWDDVKAADVLAKVDYQKPTDLTQFVTGCMNYDGKHSVMTADEMALFGFTIECNLFGQKYEVGSVNQQDYATVKDGVLTPATPKDGNILDRLGKTPVIEVVMKDAKGNVIAQKFFRVELSLSDAKTDFTIGYDEFELTCDTKWEVVTWKQINDVIISQLGFDMNKDQFVANYAATTVPNGVTVNLAATGEDIQPISWLITVADMMLDGENKTLSKVIKFTNAAGLYPELTLTLKVTVNWPSKLPAFGELIPALWNNNTLRVLPEAMAKPYVAGVTATYNTNVLQGRKTPYLTNLLDCSEWDLVFATAPKGYEVNEDNSYEIVLPGEKETDAPALAATLWYGETDKATYDLDKDDASDNTLEANFFIENNAAGIAMVEQEMTIGLGWNIELTGVGYDNPYTLGNTSIKIIKPLQKAETANIEPIKQNSVEQTRNLAAGLTITDAFGNKFQQYNRNTLTDYWQYYDITDVDWTSKEMSITDKAGNNYSLKDFNLHFDISDDGELTYTGSGAALNESVTLNVPVVITHKWGELETSVHVTINPGI
;
A
#
# COMPACT_ATOMS: atom_id res chain seq x y z
N MET A 1 28.53 -14.56 -71.37
CA MET A 1 28.42 -15.99 -71.77
C MET A 1 27.10 -16.52 -71.21
N LYS A 2 26.13 -17.14 -71.89
CA LYS A 2 25.86 -17.50 -73.30
C LYS A 2 24.32 -17.52 -73.48
N LYS A 3 23.83 -16.65 -74.38
CA LYS A 3 22.75 -16.80 -75.38
C LYS A 3 21.97 -18.15 -75.43
N LYS A 4 20.65 -18.12 -75.78
CA LYS A 4 20.14 -18.31 -77.17
C LYS A 4 18.60 -18.57 -77.31
N PHE A 5 17.97 -17.75 -78.18
CA PHE A 5 16.94 -18.02 -79.23
C PHE A 5 15.59 -18.68 -78.85
N LEU A 6 14.41 -18.06 -79.05
CA LEU A 6 13.76 -17.51 -80.27
C LEU A 6 13.53 -18.53 -81.41
N LYS A 7 12.24 -18.86 -81.63
CA LYS A 7 11.50 -19.42 -82.81
C LYS A 7 10.45 -20.39 -82.26
N VAL A 8 9.14 -20.25 -82.48
CA VAL A 8 8.36 -20.04 -83.71
C VAL A 8 7.00 -19.46 -83.23
N ALA A 9 6.55 -18.25 -83.56
CA ALA A 9 6.21 -17.71 -84.88
C ALA A 9 5.16 -18.54 -85.66
N LEU A 10 3.92 -18.48 -85.20
CA LEU A 10 2.71 -18.58 -86.04
C LEU A 10 1.88 -17.32 -85.65
N PHE A 11 2.13 -16.12 -86.18
CA PHE A 11 1.73 -15.68 -87.53
C PHE A 11 0.45 -16.42 -87.97
N SER A 12 -0.74 -15.84 -88.06
CA SER A 12 -1.11 -14.44 -88.24
C SER A 12 -2.62 -14.37 -88.53
N LEU A 13 -3.20 -13.17 -88.32
CA LEU A 13 -4.59 -12.75 -88.52
C LEU A 13 -5.54 -13.19 -87.38
N ILE A 14 -6.12 -12.28 -86.60
CA ILE A 14 -6.93 -11.13 -87.04
C ILE A 14 -6.62 -9.85 -86.22
N MET A 15 -6.53 -8.74 -86.95
CA MET A 15 -6.42 -7.31 -86.56
C MET A 15 -7.65 -6.85 -85.73
N ALA A 16 -7.72 -5.75 -84.97
CA ALA A 16 -6.84 -4.68 -84.51
C ALA A 16 -7.67 -3.85 -83.50
N ALA A 17 -7.09 -3.43 -82.36
CA ALA A 17 -7.42 -2.21 -81.59
C ALA A 17 -6.44 -2.09 -80.39
N PRO A 18 -6.09 -0.86 -79.94
CA PRO A 18 -4.85 -0.56 -79.21
C PRO A 18 -4.88 -0.84 -77.70
N ALA A 19 -3.69 -1.09 -77.17
CA ALA A 19 -3.38 -1.35 -75.76
C ALA A 19 -3.29 -0.07 -74.92
N THR A 20 -3.85 -0.12 -73.71
CA THR A 20 -3.28 0.48 -72.50
C THR A 20 -3.33 -0.54 -71.36
N SER A 21 -2.26 -0.54 -70.59
CA SER A 21 -1.74 -1.58 -69.71
C SER A 21 -2.57 -1.86 -68.46
N PHE A 22 -2.82 -3.15 -68.21
CA PHE A 22 -3.11 -3.67 -66.88
C PHE A 22 -1.83 -3.59 -66.02
N VAL A 23 -1.91 -2.92 -64.87
CA VAL A 23 -0.88 -2.98 -63.82
C VAL A 23 -1.06 -4.31 -63.09
N SER A 24 0.01 -5.10 -63.11
CA SER A 24 0.14 -6.43 -62.52
C SER A 24 0.25 -6.33 -60.99
N CYS A 25 -0.56 -7.09 -60.27
CA CYS A 25 -0.47 -7.29 -58.81
C CYS A 25 0.74 -8.17 -58.49
N THR A 26 1.93 -7.59 -58.45
CA THR A 26 3.17 -8.28 -58.04
C THR A 26 3.89 -7.57 -56.89
N ASP A 27 3.38 -6.42 -56.43
CA ASP A 27 4.03 -5.59 -55.41
C ASP A 27 3.66 -5.99 -53.97
N TYR A 28 2.41 -6.43 -53.75
CA TYR A 28 1.90 -6.70 -52.40
C TYR A 28 2.55 -7.92 -51.71
N ASP A 29 2.97 -8.95 -52.45
CA ASP A 29 3.61 -10.14 -51.85
C ASP A 29 5.08 -9.87 -51.46
N ASP A 30 5.79 -9.01 -52.19
CA ASP A 30 7.18 -8.63 -51.88
C ASP A 30 7.22 -7.67 -50.67
N ASP A 31 6.23 -6.77 -50.54
CA ASP A 31 6.07 -5.89 -49.38
C ASP A 31 5.72 -6.66 -48.09
N ILE A 32 4.81 -7.63 -48.18
CA ILE A 32 4.45 -8.50 -47.04
C ILE A 32 5.65 -9.35 -46.63
N THR A 33 6.40 -9.92 -47.59
CA THR A 33 7.58 -10.75 -47.28
C THR A 33 8.71 -9.92 -46.66
N ASN A 34 8.94 -8.67 -47.10
CA ASN A 34 9.92 -7.77 -46.48
C ASN A 34 9.48 -7.29 -45.09
N LEU A 35 8.18 -7.06 -44.87
CA LEU A 35 7.63 -6.73 -43.55
C LEU A 35 7.79 -7.90 -42.58
N THR A 36 7.44 -9.13 -42.98
CA THR A 36 7.59 -10.31 -42.11
C THR A 36 9.07 -10.62 -41.82
N THR A 37 9.96 -10.46 -42.81
CA THR A 37 11.41 -10.70 -42.62
C THR A 37 12.08 -9.61 -41.76
N ASN A 38 11.58 -8.37 -41.79
CA ASN A 38 12.03 -7.31 -40.90
C ASN A 38 11.49 -7.50 -39.48
N ASP A 39 10.26 -7.98 -39.32
CA ASP A 39 9.66 -8.27 -38.00
C ASP A 39 10.42 -9.38 -37.27
N ASP A 40 10.77 -10.47 -37.97
CA ASP A 40 11.58 -11.57 -37.42
C ASP A 40 12.98 -11.10 -36.98
N LYS A 41 13.63 -10.24 -37.78
CA LYS A 41 14.94 -9.64 -37.43
C LYS A 41 14.85 -8.63 -36.30
N LEU A 42 13.76 -7.86 -36.24
CA LEU A 42 13.51 -6.89 -35.17
C LEU A 42 13.27 -7.62 -33.85
N GLN A 43 12.53 -8.72 -33.90
CA GLN A 43 12.26 -9.58 -32.76
C GLN A 43 13.54 -10.32 -32.30
N GLU A 44 14.39 -10.77 -33.23
CA GLU A 44 15.69 -11.36 -32.91
C GLU A 44 16.70 -10.34 -32.33
N GLU A 45 16.77 -9.12 -32.87
CA GLU A 45 17.59 -8.03 -32.29
C GLU A 45 17.08 -7.58 -30.92
N PHE A 46 15.75 -7.52 -30.75
CA PHE A 46 15.12 -7.16 -29.49
C PHE A 46 15.37 -8.22 -28.43
N ASN A 47 15.18 -9.50 -28.76
CA ASN A 47 15.43 -10.62 -27.85
C ASN A 47 16.91 -10.73 -27.47
N ASN A 48 17.84 -10.54 -28.42
CA ASN A 48 19.27 -10.53 -28.12
C ASN A 48 19.67 -9.35 -27.21
N LYS A 49 19.13 -8.15 -27.42
CA LYS A 49 19.36 -6.99 -26.53
C LYS A 49 18.76 -7.22 -25.14
N LEU A 50 17.56 -7.79 -25.07
CA LEU A 50 16.90 -8.14 -23.82
C LEU A 50 17.72 -9.18 -23.04
N GLU A 51 18.25 -10.19 -23.72
CA GLU A 51 19.10 -11.23 -23.12
C GLU A 51 20.47 -10.67 -22.66
N GLN A 52 21.03 -9.71 -23.41
CA GLN A 52 22.28 -9.04 -23.05
C GLN A 52 22.10 -8.08 -21.85
N GLN A 53 20.96 -7.40 -21.78
CA GLN A 53 20.56 -6.58 -20.61
C GLN A 53 20.26 -7.46 -19.40
N ALA A 54 19.59 -8.60 -19.57
CA ALA A 54 19.33 -9.57 -18.51
C ALA A 54 20.64 -10.12 -17.92
N LYS A 55 21.61 -10.51 -18.76
CA LYS A 55 22.93 -10.98 -18.29
C LYS A 55 23.74 -9.90 -17.57
N THR A 56 23.65 -8.64 -18.03
CA THR A 56 24.32 -7.50 -17.37
C THR A 56 23.68 -7.19 -16.02
N LEU A 57 22.35 -7.32 -15.93
CA LEU A 57 21.59 -7.13 -14.70
C LEU A 57 21.82 -8.28 -13.71
N GLU A 58 21.88 -9.54 -14.17
CA GLU A 58 22.21 -10.72 -13.37
C GLU A 58 23.63 -10.63 -12.78
N ALA A 59 24.61 -10.19 -13.57
CA ALA A 59 25.98 -9.97 -13.08
C ALA A 59 26.04 -8.84 -12.02
N LYS A 60 25.30 -7.75 -12.23
CA LYS A 60 25.16 -6.64 -11.27
C LYS A 60 24.42 -7.04 -9.99
N ILE A 61 23.39 -7.88 -10.09
CA ILE A 61 22.67 -8.45 -8.95
C ILE A 61 23.60 -9.33 -8.12
N ALA A 62 24.42 -10.16 -8.75
CA ALA A 62 25.41 -10.99 -8.05
C ALA A 62 26.48 -10.16 -7.32
N GLU A 63 26.96 -9.06 -7.93
CA GLU A 63 27.88 -8.12 -7.27
C GLU A 63 27.24 -7.40 -6.08
N LEU A 64 25.98 -6.95 -6.22
CA LEU A 64 25.23 -6.31 -5.15
C LEU A 64 24.88 -7.27 -4.01
N GLN A 65 24.54 -8.52 -4.31
CA GLN A 65 24.34 -9.58 -3.32
C GLN A 65 25.62 -9.89 -2.54
N THR A 66 26.77 -9.87 -3.23
CA THR A 66 28.08 -10.07 -2.59
C THR A 66 28.42 -8.89 -1.66
N ALA A 67 28.16 -7.65 -2.09
CA ALA A 67 28.35 -6.45 -1.27
C ALA A 67 27.39 -6.40 -0.07
N GLN A 68 26.13 -6.81 -0.26
CA GLN A 68 25.14 -6.93 0.80
C GLN A 68 25.57 -7.97 1.85
N THR A 69 26.05 -9.14 1.42
CA THR A 69 26.51 -10.20 2.34
C THR A 69 27.73 -9.76 3.15
N ALA A 70 28.64 -8.98 2.55
CA ALA A 70 29.79 -8.40 3.25
C ALA A 70 29.37 -7.33 4.28
N LEU A 71 28.36 -6.50 3.97
CA LEU A 71 27.78 -5.52 4.88
C LEU A 71 26.99 -6.17 6.02
N GLU A 72 26.23 -7.23 5.76
CA GLU A 72 25.55 -8.03 6.78
C GLU A 72 26.56 -8.68 7.74
N THR A 73 27.68 -9.15 7.21
CA THR A 73 28.79 -9.69 8.01
C THR A 73 29.46 -8.62 8.88
N GLN A 74 29.71 -7.42 8.33
CA GLN A 74 30.30 -6.31 9.10
C GLN A 74 29.33 -5.72 10.13
N ALA A 75 28.04 -5.64 9.82
CA ALA A 75 27.00 -5.21 10.76
C ALA A 75 26.81 -6.21 11.90
N LYS A 76 26.90 -7.52 11.60
CA LYS A 76 26.88 -8.58 12.61
C LYS A 76 28.11 -8.51 13.53
N GLN A 77 29.31 -8.31 12.97
CA GLN A 77 30.54 -8.12 13.75
C GLN A 77 30.50 -6.85 14.62
N ALA A 78 29.89 -5.77 14.13
CA ALA A 78 29.69 -4.54 14.91
C ALA A 78 28.64 -4.70 16.02
N GLY A 79 27.56 -5.45 15.78
CA GLY A 79 26.56 -5.82 16.79
C GLY A 79 27.16 -6.71 17.89
N GLU A 80 27.96 -7.71 17.52
CA GLU A 80 28.69 -8.57 18.45
C GLU A 80 29.71 -7.78 19.29
N ALA A 81 30.37 -6.77 18.70
CA ALA A 81 31.28 -5.87 19.43
C ALA A 81 30.53 -4.92 20.39
N ALA A 82 29.34 -4.44 20.00
CA ALA A 82 28.49 -3.60 20.85
C ALA A 82 27.89 -4.40 22.02
N ASP A 83 27.46 -5.64 21.79
CA ASP A 83 26.96 -6.56 22.83
C ASP A 83 28.08 -6.94 23.81
N ALA A 84 29.30 -7.14 23.33
CA ALA A 84 30.48 -7.35 24.17
C ALA A 84 30.80 -6.13 25.06
N ALA A 85 30.67 -4.92 24.53
CA ALA A 85 30.87 -3.67 25.27
C ALA A 85 29.77 -3.43 26.31
N ALA A 86 28.51 -3.71 25.98
CA ALA A 86 27.37 -3.61 26.91
C ALA A 86 27.49 -4.63 28.05
N LYS A 87 27.97 -5.84 27.77
CA LYS A 87 28.25 -6.87 28.77
C LYS A 87 29.40 -6.48 29.70
N ALA A 88 30.48 -5.91 29.18
CA ALA A 88 31.58 -5.38 29.98
C ALA A 88 31.15 -4.23 30.90
N ALA A 89 30.28 -3.33 30.42
CA ALA A 89 29.69 -2.26 31.23
C ALA A 89 28.76 -2.78 32.34
N ALA A 90 27.95 -3.82 32.05
CA ALA A 90 27.08 -4.46 33.03
C ALA A 90 27.88 -5.24 34.12
N ASP A 91 28.99 -5.88 33.74
CA ASP A 91 29.87 -6.57 34.67
C ASP A 91 30.67 -5.58 35.55
N ALA A 92 31.08 -4.42 35.00
CA ALA A 92 31.67 -3.33 35.77
C ALA A 92 30.67 -2.69 36.77
N ALA A 93 29.40 -2.54 36.39
CA ALA A 93 28.34 -2.07 37.29
C ALA A 93 28.08 -3.04 38.45
N LYS A 94 28.12 -4.36 38.19
CA LYS A 94 28.04 -5.41 39.22
C LYS A 94 29.26 -5.43 40.15
N ALA A 95 30.46 -5.16 39.62
CA ALA A 95 31.67 -5.03 40.42
C ALA A 95 31.62 -3.79 41.35
N ALA A 96 31.03 -2.68 40.87
CA ALA A 96 30.80 -1.47 41.68
C ALA A 96 29.78 -1.70 42.81
N GLU A 97 28.71 -2.48 42.59
CA GLU A 97 27.78 -2.91 43.66
C GLU A 97 28.45 -3.82 44.69
N ALA A 98 29.37 -4.69 44.28
CA ALA A 98 30.12 -5.58 45.18
C ALA A 98 31.17 -4.83 46.03
N ALA A 99 31.69 -3.70 45.55
CA ALA A 99 32.72 -2.89 46.21
C ALA A 99 32.19 -2.01 47.36
N GLN A 100 30.88 -1.98 47.62
CA GLN A 100 30.24 -1.18 48.67
C GLN A 100 30.51 -1.65 50.12
N LYS A 101 31.62 -2.37 50.38
CA LYS A 101 31.98 -2.93 51.69
C LYS A 101 33.37 -2.58 52.27
N THR A 102 34.24 -1.82 51.60
CA THR A 102 35.51 -1.33 52.20
C THR A 102 36.01 -0.06 51.51
N GLY A 103 36.28 1.00 52.30
CA GLY A 103 36.21 2.41 51.88
C GLY A 103 37.33 3.02 51.04
N ASP A 104 38.52 2.43 50.88
CA ASP A 104 39.65 3.12 50.21
C ASP A 104 40.09 2.50 48.87
N GLN A 105 39.93 1.18 48.69
CA GLN A 105 40.17 0.50 47.39
C GLN A 105 39.06 0.85 46.37
N ALA A 106 37.86 1.16 46.85
CA ALA A 106 36.67 1.44 46.04
C ALA A 106 36.79 2.71 45.17
N THR A 107 37.54 3.73 45.59
CA THR A 107 37.69 4.97 44.81
C THR A 107 38.67 4.81 43.64
N ALA A 108 39.77 4.08 43.85
CA ALA A 108 40.74 3.76 42.79
C ALA A 108 40.14 2.79 41.76
N ASP A 109 39.42 1.76 42.22
CA ASP A 109 38.73 0.81 41.34
C ASP A 109 37.56 1.47 40.58
N ALA A 110 36.83 2.41 41.20
CA ALA A 110 35.78 3.18 40.52
C ALA A 110 36.34 4.16 39.48
N GLN A 111 37.48 4.82 39.75
CA GLN A 111 38.16 5.68 38.77
C GLN A 111 38.76 4.89 37.61
N ALA A 112 39.34 3.70 37.88
CA ALA A 112 39.80 2.79 36.83
C ALA A 112 38.64 2.26 35.97
N ALA A 113 37.54 1.82 36.60
CA ALA A 113 36.33 1.38 35.89
C ALA A 113 35.66 2.51 35.08
N GLN A 114 35.68 3.75 35.59
CA GLN A 114 35.17 4.92 34.87
C GLN A 114 36.07 5.29 33.68
N ALA A 115 37.39 5.15 33.81
CA ALA A 115 38.34 5.34 32.71
C ALA A 115 38.22 4.24 31.63
N GLU A 116 38.03 2.98 32.03
CA GLU A 116 37.76 1.85 31.14
C GLU A 116 36.42 2.03 30.40
N ALA A 117 35.37 2.48 31.11
CA ALA A 117 34.06 2.76 30.53
C ALA A 117 34.10 3.96 29.55
N MET A 118 34.85 5.03 29.86
CA MET A 118 35.06 6.14 28.92
C MET A 118 35.87 5.71 27.69
N LYS A 119 36.85 4.80 27.84
CA LYS A 119 37.57 4.20 26.72
C LYS A 119 36.67 3.32 25.84
N ALA A 120 35.79 2.54 26.46
CA ALA A 120 34.82 1.71 25.76
C ALA A 120 33.76 2.56 25.03
N ASN A 121 33.30 3.65 25.64
CA ASN A 121 32.35 4.58 25.02
C ASN A 121 32.99 5.35 23.86
N ALA A 122 34.26 5.77 23.98
CA ALA A 122 35.02 6.39 22.90
C ALA A 122 35.30 5.42 21.74
N ALA A 123 35.55 4.14 22.04
CA ALA A 123 35.69 3.10 21.02
C ALA A 123 34.35 2.78 20.33
N ALA A 124 33.23 2.81 21.07
CA ALA A 124 31.88 2.63 20.51
C ALA A 124 31.47 3.82 19.63
N GLU A 125 31.74 5.07 20.04
CA GLU A 125 31.53 6.26 19.19
C GLU A 125 32.40 6.24 17.93
N ALA A 126 33.66 5.78 18.02
CA ALA A 126 34.54 5.62 16.86
C ALA A 126 34.02 4.52 15.90
N ALA A 127 33.49 3.43 16.44
CA ALA A 127 32.87 2.36 15.65
C ALA A 127 31.57 2.82 14.97
N LEU A 128 30.72 3.59 15.68
CA LEU A 128 29.47 4.13 15.14
C LEU A 128 29.75 5.14 14.01
N LYS A 129 30.76 5.99 14.19
CA LYS A 129 31.22 6.94 13.17
C LYS A 129 31.81 6.24 11.94
N ALA A 130 32.56 5.16 12.13
CA ALA A 130 33.08 4.36 11.03
C ALA A 130 31.96 3.64 10.25
N VAL A 131 30.88 3.23 10.92
CA VAL A 131 29.67 2.67 10.27
C VAL A 131 28.92 3.74 9.48
N ASP A 132 28.79 4.96 10.00
CA ASP A 132 28.14 6.07 9.29
C ASP A 132 28.96 6.54 8.08
N GLU A 133 30.29 6.59 8.20
CA GLU A 133 31.20 6.89 7.08
C GLU A 133 31.16 5.79 6.01
N ALA A 134 31.07 4.51 6.40
CA ALA A 134 30.90 3.39 5.47
C ALA A 134 29.53 3.41 4.77
N LYS A 135 28.44 3.72 5.48
CA LYS A 135 27.10 3.91 4.89
C LYS A 135 27.07 5.07 3.92
N ALA A 136 27.72 6.19 4.25
CA ALA A 136 27.82 7.35 3.37
C ALA A 136 28.60 7.04 2.09
N ALA A 137 29.69 6.27 2.19
CA ALA A 137 30.47 5.84 1.03
C ALA A 137 29.69 4.89 0.10
N VAL A 138 28.95 3.93 0.67
CA VAL A 138 28.09 3.01 -0.11
C VAL A 138 26.92 3.75 -0.76
N LEU A 139 26.30 4.69 -0.05
CA LEU A 139 25.24 5.53 -0.60
C LEU A 139 25.74 6.40 -1.75
N ALA A 140 26.93 7.00 -1.61
CA ALA A 140 27.56 7.78 -2.68
C ALA A 140 27.86 6.91 -3.92
N GLN A 141 28.40 5.71 -3.72
CA GLN A 141 28.71 4.78 -4.80
C GLN A 141 27.45 4.25 -5.51
N THR A 142 26.36 4.07 -4.75
CA THR A 142 25.04 3.68 -5.28
C THR A 142 24.42 4.81 -6.09
N ILE A 143 24.51 6.06 -5.62
CA ILE A 143 24.04 7.25 -6.34
C ILE A 143 24.82 7.42 -7.66
N GLU A 144 26.15 7.28 -7.64
CA GLU A 144 26.99 7.40 -8.83
C GLU A 144 26.66 6.31 -9.87
N GLN A 145 26.36 5.09 -9.43
CA GLN A 145 25.93 4.00 -10.31
C GLN A 145 24.49 4.18 -10.84
N MET A 146 23.58 4.75 -10.06
CA MET A 146 22.23 5.10 -10.51
C MET A 146 22.24 6.25 -11.53
N GLU A 147 23.11 7.24 -11.36
CA GLU A 147 23.30 8.31 -12.35
C GLU A 147 23.90 7.76 -13.65
N ALA A 148 24.86 6.83 -13.56
CA ALA A 148 25.41 6.17 -14.74
C ALA A 148 24.37 5.33 -15.49
N LEU A 149 23.52 4.58 -14.77
CA LEU A 149 22.41 3.82 -15.36
C LEU A 149 21.36 4.74 -15.96
N LYS A 150 20.99 5.82 -15.27
CA LYS A 150 20.06 6.85 -15.78
C LYS A 150 20.59 7.44 -17.09
N LYS A 151 21.87 7.77 -17.16
CA LYS A 151 22.51 8.31 -18.37
C LYS A 151 22.55 7.29 -19.51
N ASP A 152 22.74 6.01 -19.21
CA ASP A 152 22.68 4.94 -20.22
C ASP A 152 21.25 4.75 -20.75
N ILE A 153 20.25 4.78 -19.87
CA ILE A 153 18.82 4.74 -20.23
C ILE A 153 18.44 5.98 -21.06
N GLU A 154 18.83 7.17 -20.65
CA GLU A 154 18.61 8.41 -21.42
C GLU A 154 19.30 8.35 -22.79
N GLY A 155 20.50 7.76 -22.87
CA GLY A 155 21.20 7.51 -24.13
C GLY A 155 20.49 6.49 -25.03
N GLN A 156 19.92 5.44 -24.44
CA GLN A 156 19.11 4.45 -25.16
C GLN A 156 17.78 5.04 -25.63
N ILE A 157 17.13 5.88 -24.81
CA ILE A 157 15.91 6.63 -25.19
C ILE A 157 16.23 7.56 -26.36
N ALA A 158 17.30 8.35 -26.29
CA ALA A 158 17.70 9.23 -27.38
C ALA A 158 18.05 8.46 -28.67
N ALA A 159 18.63 7.25 -28.56
CA ALA A 159 18.90 6.39 -29.71
C ALA A 159 17.63 5.77 -30.31
N LEU A 160 16.65 5.43 -29.47
CA LEU A 160 15.32 4.97 -29.90
C LEU A 160 14.53 6.11 -30.54
N GLU A 161 14.54 7.31 -29.96
CA GLU A 161 13.97 8.53 -30.54
C GLU A 161 14.63 8.89 -31.88
N ALA A 162 15.96 8.72 -32.01
CA ALA A 162 16.65 8.95 -33.28
C ALA A 162 16.36 7.88 -34.34
N LYS A 163 16.10 6.63 -33.94
CA LYS A 163 15.75 5.52 -34.85
C LYS A 163 14.27 5.61 -35.28
N TYR A 164 13.35 5.67 -34.33
CA TYR A 164 11.91 5.70 -34.59
C TYR A 164 11.40 7.08 -34.98
N GLY A 165 12.05 8.18 -34.58
CA GLY A 165 11.71 9.51 -35.06
C GLY A 165 11.96 9.65 -36.57
N LYS A 166 13.03 9.02 -37.08
CA LYS A 166 13.27 8.93 -38.52
C LYS A 166 12.25 8.06 -39.25
N ASP A 167 11.85 6.93 -38.66
CA ASP A 167 10.83 6.05 -39.24
C ASP A 167 9.44 6.71 -39.19
N PHE A 168 9.14 7.49 -38.14
CA PHE A 168 7.91 8.28 -38.02
C PHE A 168 7.90 9.48 -38.97
N ASP A 169 9.03 10.15 -39.17
CA ASP A 169 9.17 11.18 -40.22
C ASP A 169 9.07 10.57 -41.62
N THR A 170 9.56 9.33 -41.82
CA THR A 170 9.45 8.60 -43.09
C THR A 170 8.03 8.12 -43.33
N LEU A 171 7.31 7.67 -42.29
CA LEU A 171 5.91 7.29 -42.35
C LEU A 171 5.01 8.52 -42.51
N THR A 172 5.33 9.64 -41.85
CA THR A 172 4.66 10.94 -42.00
C THR A 172 4.91 11.50 -43.40
N ALA A 173 6.13 11.34 -43.93
CA ALA A 173 6.46 11.68 -45.32
C ALA A 173 5.76 10.74 -46.31
N ALA A 174 5.61 9.44 -46.03
CA ALA A 174 4.87 8.49 -46.86
C ALA A 174 3.35 8.72 -46.83
N ILE A 175 2.79 9.11 -45.67
CA ILE A 175 1.41 9.58 -45.53
C ILE A 175 1.22 10.92 -46.27
N ALA A 176 2.21 11.81 -46.22
CA ALA A 176 2.23 13.04 -47.01
C ALA A 176 2.48 12.79 -48.52
N GLU A 177 3.12 11.68 -48.89
CA GLU A 177 3.30 11.20 -50.26
C GLU A 177 1.98 10.61 -50.80
N CYS A 178 1.22 9.87 -49.98
CA CYS A 178 -0.17 9.48 -50.23
C CYS A 178 -1.14 10.70 -50.29
N ALA A 179 -0.72 11.85 -49.74
CA ALA A 179 -1.44 13.12 -49.87
C ALA A 179 -1.05 13.93 -51.12
N LYS A 180 -0.14 13.44 -51.98
CA LYS A 180 0.21 14.15 -53.22
C LYS A 180 -0.87 13.94 -54.28
N GLN A 181 -1.70 14.98 -54.44
CA GLN A 181 -2.34 15.57 -55.63
C GLN A 181 -2.86 14.69 -56.80
N ALA A 182 -2.35 13.48 -57.07
CA ALA A 182 -2.76 12.64 -58.19
C ALA A 182 -4.17 12.03 -58.02
N ASP A 183 -4.52 11.59 -56.80
CA ASP A 183 -5.88 11.09 -56.51
C ASP A 183 -6.88 12.25 -56.34
N VAL A 184 -6.40 13.40 -55.85
CA VAL A 184 -7.17 14.65 -55.81
C VAL A 184 -7.42 15.20 -57.22
N ASP A 185 -6.46 15.09 -58.14
CA ASP A 185 -6.61 15.50 -59.54
C ASP A 185 -7.54 14.56 -60.32
N ASN A 186 -7.56 13.26 -60.01
CA ASN A 186 -8.54 12.31 -60.57
C ASN A 186 -9.97 12.54 -60.04
N LEU A 187 -10.11 12.83 -58.75
CA LEU A 187 -11.39 13.23 -58.15
C LEU A 187 -11.85 14.59 -58.68
N LYS A 188 -10.93 15.55 -58.87
CA LYS A 188 -11.20 16.84 -59.48
C LYS A 188 -11.62 16.71 -60.94
N GLY A 189 -10.99 15.84 -61.72
CA GLY A 189 -11.42 15.53 -63.09
C GLY A 189 -12.80 14.85 -63.15
N SER A 190 -13.14 14.04 -62.13
CA SER A 190 -14.48 13.45 -62.00
C SER A 190 -15.53 14.49 -61.57
N ILE A 191 -15.15 15.45 -60.72
CA ILE A 191 -15.98 16.58 -60.31
C ILE A 191 -16.20 17.56 -61.47
N GLU A 192 -15.16 17.91 -62.24
CA GLU A 192 -15.27 18.74 -63.46
C GLU A 192 -16.15 18.05 -64.53
N GLY A 193 -16.13 16.71 -64.61
CA GLY A 193 -17.04 15.93 -65.44
C GLY A 193 -18.51 16.01 -64.99
N LEU A 194 -18.75 15.93 -63.67
CA LEU A 194 -20.08 16.06 -63.07
C LEU A 194 -20.60 17.49 -63.13
N GLU A 195 -19.74 18.51 -62.99
CA GLU A 195 -20.08 19.93 -63.21
C GLU A 195 -20.50 20.17 -64.66
N GLY A 196 -19.84 19.53 -65.63
CA GLY A 196 -20.26 19.57 -67.04
C GLY A 196 -21.59 18.85 -67.35
N GLU A 197 -21.98 17.85 -66.54
CA GLU A 197 -23.33 17.23 -66.61
C GLU A 197 -24.38 18.10 -65.92
N ILE A 198 -24.04 18.76 -64.81
CA ILE A 198 -24.87 19.73 -64.11
C ILE A 198 -25.13 20.95 -65.02
N ASP A 199 -24.14 21.46 -65.75
CA ASP A 199 -24.31 22.57 -66.70
C ASP A 199 -25.23 22.19 -67.88
N LYS A 200 -25.19 20.93 -68.35
CA LYS A 200 -26.13 20.43 -69.37
C LYS A 200 -27.56 20.32 -68.82
N LEU A 201 -27.72 19.86 -67.58
CA LEU A 201 -29.00 19.82 -66.89
C LEU A 201 -29.53 21.23 -66.60
N GLN A 202 -28.64 22.18 -66.25
CA GLN A 202 -28.96 23.58 -66.02
C GLN A 202 -29.39 24.28 -67.32
N ALA A 203 -28.74 23.97 -68.45
CA ALA A 203 -29.18 24.43 -69.78
C ALA A 203 -30.53 23.84 -70.22
N GLN A 204 -30.83 22.59 -69.84
CA GLN A 204 -32.17 22.01 -70.03
C GLN A 204 -33.22 22.70 -69.14
N ILE A 205 -32.87 23.03 -67.89
CA ILE A 205 -33.70 23.79 -66.96
C ILE A 205 -33.94 25.22 -67.47
N ASP A 206 -32.93 25.88 -68.03
CA ASP A 206 -33.06 27.23 -68.58
C ASP A 206 -33.85 27.24 -69.91
N GLY A 207 -33.82 26.15 -70.68
CA GLY A 207 -34.75 25.90 -71.79
C GLY A 207 -36.22 25.78 -71.33
N ILE A 208 -36.47 25.25 -70.13
CA ILE A 208 -37.80 25.21 -69.52
C ILE A 208 -38.22 26.61 -69.00
N LYS A 209 -37.27 27.40 -68.48
CA LYS A 209 -37.51 28.78 -67.98
C LYS A 209 -37.85 29.79 -69.08
N THR A 210 -37.64 29.46 -70.36
CA THR A 210 -37.89 30.36 -71.50
C THR A 210 -39.24 30.15 -72.18
N LEU A 211 -40.10 29.27 -71.63
CA LEU A 211 -41.49 29.11 -72.04
C LEU A 211 -42.32 30.33 -71.65
N SER A 212 -43.19 30.79 -72.56
CA SER A 212 -44.05 31.94 -72.31
C SER A 212 -45.27 31.61 -71.44
N PRO A 213 -45.90 32.60 -70.76
CA PRO A 213 -47.09 32.40 -69.93
C PRO A 213 -48.28 31.73 -70.63
N ASP A 214 -48.40 31.88 -71.95
CA ASP A 214 -49.48 31.27 -72.75
C ASP A 214 -49.22 29.79 -73.08
N GLU A 215 -47.95 29.38 -73.20
CA GLU A 215 -47.55 28.00 -73.46
C GLU A 215 -47.61 27.15 -72.18
N VAL A 216 -47.27 27.76 -71.04
CA VAL A 216 -47.40 27.16 -69.70
C VAL A 216 -48.89 26.97 -69.32
N ASN A 217 -49.75 27.95 -69.61
CA ASN A 217 -51.20 27.85 -69.38
C ASN A 217 -51.89 26.80 -70.28
N ALA A 218 -51.38 26.55 -71.49
CA ALA A 218 -51.91 25.51 -72.38
C ALA A 218 -51.57 24.08 -71.88
N LEU A 219 -50.37 23.87 -71.35
CA LEU A 219 -49.96 22.61 -70.72
C LEU A 219 -50.68 22.35 -69.39
N ILE A 220 -50.87 23.38 -68.56
CA ILE A 220 -51.61 23.30 -67.30
C ILE A 220 -53.09 22.95 -67.55
N LYS A 221 -53.74 23.53 -68.57
CA LYS A 221 -55.11 23.16 -68.97
C LYS A 221 -55.23 21.72 -69.48
N ALA A 222 -54.22 21.21 -70.18
CA ALA A 222 -54.19 19.82 -70.66
C ALA A 222 -53.97 18.81 -69.52
N TYR A 223 -53.14 19.14 -68.52
CA TYR A 223 -52.85 18.28 -67.37
C TYR A 223 -53.98 18.28 -66.33
N LEU A 224 -54.58 19.44 -66.03
CA LEU A 224 -55.72 19.54 -65.10
C LEU A 224 -56.98 18.80 -65.59
N THR A 225 -57.13 18.64 -66.92
CA THR A 225 -58.23 17.87 -67.53
C THR A 225 -58.05 16.35 -67.36
N ASN A 226 -56.84 15.86 -67.07
CA ASN A 226 -56.53 14.42 -66.99
C ASN A 226 -56.46 13.82 -65.57
N ILE A 227 -56.45 14.63 -64.49
CA ILE A 227 -56.21 14.10 -63.11
C ILE A 227 -57.20 14.59 -62.03
N GLY A 228 -58.17 15.46 -62.34
CA GLY A 228 -59.32 15.71 -61.45
C GLY A 228 -59.02 16.24 -60.03
N ILE A 229 -58.20 17.27 -59.87
CA ILE A 229 -57.93 17.95 -58.58
C ILE A 229 -58.43 19.42 -58.61
N ASN A 230 -59.05 19.89 -57.51
CA ASN A 230 -59.78 21.16 -57.42
C ASN A 230 -58.96 22.34 -56.82
N GLU A 231 -59.42 23.55 -57.14
CA GLU A 231 -58.86 24.89 -56.87
C GLU A 231 -58.58 25.20 -55.38
N THR A 232 -59.18 24.44 -54.46
CA THR A 232 -59.11 24.64 -53.00
C THR A 232 -57.77 24.19 -52.41
N THR A 233 -57.15 23.15 -52.98
CA THR A 233 -55.88 22.60 -52.46
C THR A 233 -54.70 23.52 -52.76
N ILE A 234 -54.72 24.23 -53.90
CA ILE A 234 -53.67 25.17 -54.30
C ILE A 234 -53.66 26.42 -53.40
N SER A 235 -54.84 26.90 -53.00
CA SER A 235 -54.95 28.06 -52.10
C SER A 235 -54.42 27.75 -50.69
N ALA A 236 -54.65 26.53 -50.18
CA ALA A 236 -54.11 26.08 -48.90
C ALA A 236 -52.57 25.93 -48.93
N ILE A 237 -52.01 25.38 -50.01
CA ILE A 237 -50.55 25.25 -50.17
C ILE A 237 -49.89 26.64 -50.21
N ASN A 238 -50.46 27.60 -50.94
CA ASN A 238 -49.92 28.96 -50.99
C ASN A 238 -50.03 29.70 -49.64
N GLY A 239 -51.08 29.44 -48.86
CA GLY A 239 -51.21 29.96 -47.50
C GLY A 239 -50.12 29.41 -46.57
N ASN A 240 -49.81 28.12 -46.67
CA ASN A 240 -48.74 27.50 -45.89
C ASN A 240 -47.36 27.99 -46.30
N ILE A 241 -47.11 28.25 -47.60
CA ILE A 241 -45.84 28.82 -48.08
C ILE A 241 -45.64 30.24 -47.53
N ALA A 242 -46.68 31.09 -47.55
CA ALA A 242 -46.58 32.44 -46.98
C ALA A 242 -46.37 32.44 -45.46
N ALA A 243 -46.97 31.48 -44.75
CA ALA A 243 -46.75 31.29 -43.32
C ALA A 243 -45.33 30.76 -43.02
N LEU A 244 -44.77 29.93 -43.90
CA LEU A 244 -43.37 29.49 -43.80
C LEU A 244 -42.40 30.65 -44.05
N ASP A 245 -42.64 31.50 -45.06
CA ASP A 245 -41.82 32.68 -45.33
C ASP A 245 -41.75 33.62 -44.11
N LEU A 246 -42.90 33.91 -43.48
CA LEU A 246 -42.92 34.73 -42.27
C LEU A 246 -42.18 34.10 -41.09
N ARG A 247 -42.17 32.76 -40.99
CA ARG A 247 -41.39 32.05 -39.98
C ARG A 247 -39.90 32.07 -40.31
N ILE A 248 -39.53 32.00 -41.59
CA ILE A 248 -38.14 32.12 -42.05
C ILE A 248 -37.61 33.52 -41.75
N ASP A 249 -38.36 34.58 -42.06
CA ASP A 249 -38.00 35.97 -41.73
C ASP A 249 -37.81 36.18 -40.21
N GLY A 250 -38.68 35.57 -39.40
CA GLY A 250 -38.57 35.60 -37.95
C GLY A 250 -37.32 34.87 -37.43
N VAL A 251 -36.98 33.73 -38.03
CA VAL A 251 -35.76 32.98 -37.71
C VAL A 251 -34.51 33.75 -38.16
N GLU A 252 -34.51 34.37 -39.33
CA GLU A 252 -33.40 35.21 -39.80
C GLU A 252 -33.17 36.41 -38.88
N THR A 253 -34.25 37.05 -38.42
CA THR A 253 -34.17 38.15 -37.45
C THR A 253 -33.60 37.67 -36.11
N ALA A 254 -34.03 36.49 -35.63
CA ALA A 254 -33.48 35.89 -34.41
C ALA A 254 -32.01 35.51 -34.56
N ILE A 255 -31.59 35.01 -35.73
CA ILE A 255 -30.19 34.70 -36.05
C ILE A 255 -29.34 35.98 -36.00
N GLU A 256 -29.79 37.09 -36.58
CA GLU A 256 -29.05 38.37 -36.51
C GLU A 256 -29.00 38.95 -35.07
N GLY A 257 -30.04 38.74 -34.27
CA GLY A 257 -30.02 39.03 -32.83
C GLY A 257 -28.95 38.22 -32.09
N ILE A 258 -28.96 36.89 -32.27
CA ILE A 258 -27.97 35.99 -31.68
C ILE A 258 -26.56 36.35 -32.14
N LYS A 259 -26.38 36.71 -33.41
CA LYS A 259 -25.07 37.11 -33.97
C LYS A 259 -24.55 38.40 -33.33
N THR A 260 -25.46 39.34 -33.02
CA THR A 260 -25.15 40.56 -32.27
C THR A 260 -24.76 40.23 -30.83
N ASP A 261 -25.49 39.34 -30.17
CA ASP A 261 -25.17 38.90 -28.80
C ASP A 261 -23.85 38.12 -28.75
N VAL A 262 -23.58 37.27 -29.75
CA VAL A 262 -22.30 36.55 -29.89
C VAL A 262 -21.15 37.53 -30.11
N ALA A 263 -21.33 38.59 -30.91
CA ALA A 263 -20.31 39.63 -31.09
C ALA A 263 -20.08 40.43 -29.80
N GLY A 264 -21.15 40.73 -29.05
CA GLY A 264 -21.08 41.36 -27.73
C GLY A 264 -20.32 40.50 -26.71
N ASN A 265 -20.67 39.22 -26.63
CA ASN A 265 -19.98 38.24 -25.78
C ASN A 265 -18.53 38.03 -26.21
N THR A 266 -18.23 38.01 -27.50
CA THR A 266 -16.85 37.94 -28.01
C THR A 266 -16.03 39.14 -27.55
N THR A 267 -16.63 40.34 -27.53
CA THR A 267 -15.98 41.56 -27.03
C THR A 267 -15.78 41.52 -25.51
N LEU A 268 -16.77 41.03 -24.75
CA LEU A 268 -16.66 40.84 -23.31
C LEU A 268 -15.59 39.80 -22.95
N ILE A 269 -15.54 38.67 -23.66
CA ILE A 269 -14.52 37.63 -23.51
C ILE A 269 -13.14 38.21 -23.83
N ALA A 270 -13.00 39.01 -24.89
CA ALA A 270 -11.75 39.67 -25.23
C ALA A 270 -11.30 40.65 -24.14
N ASN A 271 -12.19 41.44 -23.54
CA ASN A 271 -11.87 42.30 -22.39
C ASN A 271 -11.45 41.49 -21.16
N ILE A 272 -12.15 40.38 -20.88
CA ILE A 272 -11.77 39.47 -19.80
C ILE A 272 -10.37 38.88 -20.05
N MET A 273 -10.09 38.40 -21.26
CA MET A 273 -8.81 37.77 -21.61
C MET A 273 -7.64 38.74 -21.71
N ASN A 274 -7.85 39.96 -22.24
CA ASN A 274 -6.76 40.87 -22.57
C ASN A 274 -6.54 41.96 -21.52
N GLU A 275 -7.53 42.29 -20.70
CA GLU A 275 -7.41 43.34 -19.67
C GLU A 275 -7.56 42.78 -18.25
N ILE A 276 -8.65 42.05 -17.97
CA ILE A 276 -8.96 41.63 -16.58
C ILE A 276 -8.05 40.49 -16.12
N ILE A 277 -7.88 39.42 -16.90
CA ILE A 277 -7.02 38.28 -16.54
C ILE A 277 -5.55 38.73 -16.41
N PRO A 278 -4.97 39.50 -17.35
CA PRO A 278 -3.60 40.00 -17.21
C PRO A 278 -3.44 40.96 -16.03
N GLY A 279 -4.42 41.84 -15.77
CA GLY A 279 -4.37 42.75 -14.62
C GLY A 279 -4.45 42.02 -13.28
N LEU A 280 -5.32 41.02 -13.15
CA LEU A 280 -5.38 40.15 -11.97
C LEU A 280 -4.10 39.31 -11.82
N LYS A 281 -3.51 38.86 -12.93
CA LYS A 281 -2.22 38.16 -12.94
C LYS A 281 -1.10 39.08 -12.44
N GLU A 282 -1.06 40.33 -12.89
CA GLU A 282 -0.05 41.31 -12.48
C GLU A 282 -0.22 41.69 -11.00
N GLU A 283 -1.46 41.84 -10.51
CA GLU A 283 -1.75 42.05 -9.08
C GLU A 283 -1.35 40.84 -8.23
N LEU A 284 -1.62 39.62 -8.71
CA LEU A 284 -1.26 38.39 -8.04
C LEU A 284 0.26 38.18 -8.02
N GLU A 285 0.95 38.43 -9.14
CA GLU A 285 2.41 38.40 -9.24
C GLU A 285 3.04 39.45 -8.31
N GLY A 286 2.46 40.65 -8.22
CA GLY A 286 2.87 41.68 -7.28
C GLY A 286 2.69 41.26 -5.82
N LYS A 287 1.56 40.64 -5.47
CA LYS A 287 1.31 40.10 -4.11
C LYS A 287 2.21 38.92 -3.79
N ILE A 288 2.48 38.03 -4.75
CA ILE A 288 3.41 36.91 -4.63
C ILE A 288 4.83 37.44 -4.42
N SER A 289 5.27 38.43 -5.19
CA SER A 289 6.60 39.04 -5.05
C SER A 289 6.77 39.77 -3.72
N ALA A 290 5.74 40.49 -3.26
CA ALA A 290 5.74 41.12 -1.93
C ALA A 290 5.75 40.09 -0.79
N LEU A 291 5.04 38.97 -0.96
CA LEU A 291 5.05 37.86 -0.01
C LEU A 291 6.40 37.14 0.00
N ASP A 292 6.99 36.90 -1.17
CA ASP A 292 8.31 36.29 -1.36
C ASP A 292 9.41 37.16 -0.74
N THR A 293 9.32 38.48 -0.91
CA THR A 293 10.21 39.44 -0.23
C THR A 293 10.06 39.34 1.28
N LYS A 294 8.84 39.34 1.83
CA LYS A 294 8.60 39.20 3.28
C LYS A 294 9.05 37.85 3.83
N VAL A 295 8.85 36.77 3.08
CA VAL A 295 9.32 35.42 3.45
C VAL A 295 10.85 35.40 3.44
N THR A 296 11.50 35.98 2.44
CA THR A 296 12.96 36.11 2.36
C THR A 296 13.52 36.96 3.50
N GLU A 297 12.86 38.07 3.84
CA GLU A 297 13.22 38.91 5.00
C GLU A 297 13.07 38.15 6.32
N HIS A 298 11.98 37.39 6.50
CA HIS A 298 11.81 36.52 7.68
C HIS A 298 12.82 35.38 7.73
N ILE A 299 13.16 34.75 6.61
CA ILE A 299 14.22 33.73 6.53
C ILE A 299 15.57 34.35 6.89
N THR A 300 15.86 35.54 6.41
CA THR A 300 17.09 36.28 6.73
C THR A 300 17.15 36.63 8.21
N ALA A 301 16.06 37.18 8.78
CA ALA A 301 15.97 37.49 10.20
C ALA A 301 16.06 36.22 11.08
N PHE A 302 15.42 35.13 10.66
CA PHE A 302 15.50 33.83 11.34
C PHE A 302 16.93 33.27 11.29
N ASN A 303 17.62 33.37 10.16
CA ASN A 303 19.02 32.97 10.04
C ASN A 303 19.96 33.86 10.86
N GLU A 304 19.68 35.15 10.98
CA GLU A 304 20.41 36.04 11.91
C GLU A 304 20.18 35.65 13.37
N TYR A 305 18.94 35.32 13.76
CA TYR A 305 18.64 34.80 15.10
C TYR A 305 19.31 33.45 15.35
N LYS A 306 19.29 32.55 14.38
CA LYS A 306 20.01 31.26 14.40
C LYS A 306 21.51 31.50 14.60
N THR A 307 22.11 32.39 13.81
CA THR A 307 23.53 32.75 13.93
C THR A 307 23.85 33.34 15.29
N LYS A 308 22.99 34.21 15.84
CA LYS A 308 23.15 34.78 17.19
C LYS A 308 23.05 33.70 18.27
N ILE A 309 22.10 32.76 18.14
CA ILE A 309 21.96 31.62 19.05
C ILE A 309 23.17 30.70 18.96
N GLU A 310 23.66 30.38 17.75
CA GLU A 310 24.87 29.59 17.53
C GLU A 310 26.10 30.29 18.12
N THR A 311 26.20 31.61 17.97
CA THR A 311 27.28 32.40 18.57
C THR A 311 27.19 32.39 20.10
N GLN A 312 25.98 32.49 20.67
CA GLN A 312 25.76 32.36 22.11
C GLN A 312 26.07 30.95 22.62
N LEU A 313 25.72 29.91 21.86
CA LEU A 313 26.02 28.52 22.17
C LEU A 313 27.53 28.26 22.13
N GLN A 314 28.21 28.83 21.13
CA GLN A 314 29.67 28.80 21.02
C GLN A 314 30.32 29.55 22.18
N ALA A 315 29.80 30.73 22.56
CA ALA A 315 30.29 31.47 23.71
C ALA A 315 30.06 30.72 25.03
N LEU A 316 28.93 30.03 25.18
CA LEU A 316 28.64 29.19 26.33
C LEU A 316 29.56 27.96 26.39
N LYS A 317 29.86 27.37 25.23
CA LYS A 317 30.83 26.27 25.10
C LYS A 317 32.24 26.74 25.44
N THR A 318 32.67 27.87 24.90
CA THR A 318 33.96 28.49 25.29
C THR A 318 33.99 28.83 26.78
N PHE A 319 32.89 29.31 27.36
CA PHE A 319 32.79 29.55 28.80
C PHE A 319 32.91 28.25 29.60
N LYS A 320 32.21 27.18 29.19
CA LYS A 320 32.34 25.84 29.77
C LYS A 320 33.77 25.33 29.68
N ASP A 321 34.39 25.39 28.50
CA ASP A 321 35.77 24.93 28.27
C ASP A 321 36.76 25.76 29.10
N THR A 322 36.52 27.06 29.27
CA THR A 322 37.32 27.94 30.15
C THR A 322 37.12 27.56 31.61
N TYR A 323 35.90 27.21 32.02
CA TYR A 323 35.59 26.78 33.38
C TYR A 323 36.19 25.41 33.69
N GLU A 324 36.16 24.48 32.73
CA GLU A 324 36.81 23.17 32.79
C GLU A 324 38.34 23.32 32.85
N ALA A 325 38.93 24.22 32.05
CA ALA A 325 40.35 24.54 32.12
C ALA A 325 40.74 25.20 33.46
N LEU A 326 39.91 26.08 34.01
CA LEU A 326 40.10 26.65 35.35
C LEU A 326 39.98 25.57 36.44
N LEU A 327 39.03 24.64 36.33
CA LEU A 327 38.87 23.50 37.25
C LEU A 327 40.05 22.54 37.15
N GLN A 328 40.55 22.29 35.95
CA GLN A 328 41.73 21.48 35.71
C GLN A 328 42.99 22.18 36.23
N GLY A 329 43.09 23.50 36.06
CA GLY A 329 44.13 24.34 36.66
C GLY A 329 44.08 24.35 38.19
N LEU A 330 42.91 24.51 38.80
CA LEU A 330 42.70 24.41 40.24
C LEU A 330 42.98 22.98 40.76
N SER A 331 42.63 21.95 40.00
CA SER A 331 42.96 20.55 40.33
C SER A 331 44.45 20.30 40.23
N GLN A 332 45.13 20.92 39.26
CA GLN A 332 46.58 20.87 39.13
C GLN A 332 47.23 21.64 40.27
N GLU A 333 46.80 22.85 40.60
CA GLU A 333 47.26 23.60 41.77
C GLU A 333 47.03 22.82 43.07
N LEU A 334 45.90 22.11 43.22
CA LEU A 334 45.64 21.25 44.38
C LEU A 334 46.58 20.04 44.41
N THR A 335 46.93 19.50 43.24
CA THR A 335 47.91 18.40 43.09
C THR A 335 49.31 18.90 43.37
N ASP A 336 49.69 20.06 42.85
CA ASP A 336 50.96 20.73 43.09
C ASP A 336 51.10 21.11 44.56
N ILE A 337 50.05 21.61 45.22
CA ILE A 337 50.02 21.84 46.68
C ILE A 337 50.13 20.53 47.45
N LYS A 338 49.51 19.44 46.98
CA LYS A 338 49.61 18.12 47.59
C LYS A 338 51.03 17.56 47.43
N ASP A 339 51.65 17.74 46.27
CA ASP A 339 53.02 17.35 45.99
C ASP A 339 53.99 18.24 46.77
N GLU A 340 53.72 19.54 46.91
CA GLU A 340 54.47 20.45 47.78
C GLU A 340 54.34 20.08 49.26
N LEU A 341 53.15 19.62 49.70
CA LEU A 341 52.92 19.09 51.05
C LEU A 341 53.63 17.75 51.26
N SER A 342 53.67 16.89 50.24
CA SER A 342 54.44 15.63 50.25
C SER A 342 55.94 15.91 50.26
N ASP A 343 56.41 16.86 49.46
CA ASP A 343 57.79 17.34 49.47
C ASP A 343 58.12 18.01 50.80
N LEU A 344 57.17 18.71 51.43
CA LEU A 344 57.34 19.30 52.76
C LEU A 344 57.37 18.21 53.83
N ASP A 345 56.59 17.14 53.69
CA ASP A 345 56.61 15.94 54.54
C ASP A 345 57.95 15.20 54.40
N ASP A 346 58.41 14.95 53.16
CA ASP A 346 59.74 14.41 52.85
C ASP A 346 60.87 15.32 53.35
N LYS A 347 60.68 16.65 53.32
CA LYS A 347 61.61 17.62 53.93
C LYS A 347 61.53 17.64 55.45
N ILE A 348 60.38 17.39 56.08
CA ILE A 348 60.22 17.28 57.53
C ILE A 348 60.83 15.97 58.02
N ASP A 349 60.63 14.87 57.30
CA ASP A 349 61.30 13.58 57.51
C ASP A 349 62.81 13.70 57.24
N GLY A 350 63.18 14.48 56.22
CA GLY A 350 64.55 14.90 55.95
C GLY A 350 65.13 15.72 57.09
N VAL A 351 64.41 16.70 57.65
CA VAL A 351 64.84 17.52 58.81
C VAL A 351 64.85 16.70 60.10
N ALA A 352 63.96 15.73 60.28
CA ALA A 352 63.97 14.80 61.41
C ALA A 352 65.16 13.83 61.31
N GLY A 353 65.45 13.35 60.11
CA GLY A 353 66.66 12.61 59.75
C GLY A 353 67.92 13.44 59.93
N ASP A 354 67.91 14.70 59.50
CA ASP A 354 69.00 15.66 59.65
C ASP A 354 69.17 16.07 61.11
N LEU A 355 68.13 16.18 61.94
CA LEU A 355 68.22 16.48 63.37
C LEU A 355 68.82 15.29 64.13
N SER A 356 68.42 14.07 63.77
CA SER A 356 69.03 12.82 64.28
C SER A 356 70.49 12.69 63.82
N THR A 357 70.77 13.07 62.57
CA THR A 357 72.09 13.07 61.96
C THR A 357 72.99 14.17 62.52
N LEU A 358 72.50 15.39 62.77
CA LEU A 358 73.22 16.50 63.41
C LEU A 358 73.53 16.15 64.87
N GLN A 359 72.62 15.45 65.53
CA GLN A 359 72.81 14.96 66.89
C GLN A 359 73.93 13.90 66.97
N ASN A 360 74.05 13.03 65.96
CA ASN A 360 75.15 12.06 65.84
C ASN A 360 76.45 12.70 65.28
N GLN A 361 76.34 13.61 64.32
CA GLN A 361 77.44 14.34 63.70
C GLN A 361 78.07 15.35 64.64
N VAL A 362 77.33 16.02 65.53
CA VAL A 362 77.93 16.87 66.58
C VAL A 362 78.78 16.04 67.55
N ASN A 363 78.36 14.81 67.83
CA ASN A 363 79.09 13.85 68.65
C ASN A 363 80.30 13.22 67.92
N GLU A 364 80.27 13.14 66.57
CA GLU A 364 81.34 12.57 65.73
C GLU A 364 82.28 13.62 65.06
N LEU A 365 81.89 14.90 64.98
CA LEU A 365 82.66 16.02 64.40
C LEU A 365 83.58 16.71 65.41
N THR A 366 83.30 16.59 66.71
CA THR A 366 84.03 17.33 67.78
C THR A 366 84.92 16.44 68.66
N GLY A 367 84.90 15.12 68.45
CA GLY A 367 85.67 14.14 69.21
C GLY A 367 87.11 13.93 68.69
N GLU A 368 87.95 13.34 69.53
CA GLU A 368 89.42 13.27 69.36
C GLU A 368 89.89 12.43 68.13
N ASN A 369 89.00 11.66 67.49
CA ASN A 369 89.21 10.94 66.22
C ASN A 369 88.19 11.35 65.12
N GLY A 370 87.63 12.56 65.24
CA GLY A 370 86.46 13.02 64.49
C GLY A 370 86.68 13.26 63.00
N LEU A 371 85.59 13.13 62.23
CA LEU A 371 85.60 13.04 60.77
C LEU A 371 86.25 14.23 60.05
N ILE A 372 86.24 15.46 60.59
CA ILE A 372 86.86 16.64 59.93
C ILE A 372 88.35 16.41 59.66
N THR A 373 89.04 15.71 60.56
CA THR A 373 90.48 15.46 60.47
C THR A 373 90.82 14.30 59.52
N THR A 374 89.89 13.35 59.34
CA THR A 374 90.09 12.12 58.54
C THR A 374 89.53 12.23 57.11
N LEU A 375 88.46 13.01 56.88
CA LEU A 375 87.78 13.13 55.58
C LEU A 375 88.66 13.78 54.50
N LYS A 376 89.59 14.65 54.89
CA LYS A 376 90.58 15.22 53.96
C LYS A 376 91.42 14.13 53.27
N GLY A 377 91.67 13.01 53.95
CA GLY A 377 92.42 11.88 53.39
C GLY A 377 91.59 10.91 52.53
N THR A 378 90.27 10.85 52.68
CA THR A 378 89.42 9.83 52.04
C THR A 378 88.91 10.24 50.64
N VAL A 379 88.82 11.55 50.37
CA VAL A 379 88.38 12.10 49.06
C VAL A 379 89.30 11.67 47.91
N GLU A 380 90.57 11.40 48.18
CA GLU A 380 91.55 10.94 47.18
C GLU A 380 91.39 9.45 46.80
N GLU A 381 90.76 8.63 47.66
CA GLU A 381 90.55 7.18 47.42
C GLU A 381 89.25 6.90 46.63
N GLN A 382 88.20 7.70 46.85
CA GLN A 382 86.87 7.53 46.21
C GLN A 382 86.86 7.75 44.68
N GLY A 383 87.87 8.43 44.13
CA GLY A 383 88.05 8.58 42.68
C GLY A 383 88.33 7.25 41.95
N ARG A 384 88.87 6.23 42.64
CA ARG A 384 89.17 4.91 42.04
C ARG A 384 87.94 3.99 41.99
N THR A 385 87.02 4.13 42.93
CA THR A 385 85.79 3.32 43.03
C THR A 385 84.79 3.63 41.92
N LEU A 386 84.73 4.89 41.47
CA LEU A 386 83.76 5.35 40.46
C LEU A 386 83.92 4.64 39.09
N SER A 387 85.15 4.33 38.69
CA SER A 387 85.42 3.60 37.45
C SER A 387 84.99 2.13 37.49
N THR A 388 84.88 1.54 38.68
CA THR A 388 84.45 0.14 38.85
C THR A 388 82.93 0.00 38.76
N LEU A 389 82.19 0.97 39.32
CA LEU A 389 80.72 1.03 39.26
C LEU A 389 80.15 1.19 37.84
N GLN A 390 80.87 1.89 36.94
CA GLN A 390 80.49 1.97 35.53
C GLN A 390 80.52 0.61 34.80
N SER A 391 81.37 -0.33 35.24
CA SER A 391 81.47 -1.66 34.63
C SER A 391 80.33 -2.59 35.07
N ASP A 392 79.86 -2.49 36.31
CA ASP A 392 78.80 -3.36 36.83
C ASP A 392 77.40 -2.96 36.35
N LEU A 393 77.18 -1.68 36.01
CA LEU A 393 75.94 -1.21 35.38
C LEU A 393 75.70 -1.88 34.00
N GLY A 394 76.76 -2.12 33.22
CA GLY A 394 76.68 -2.81 31.92
C GLY A 394 76.32 -4.29 32.02
N LYS A 395 76.68 -4.96 33.12
CA LYS A 395 76.36 -6.38 33.37
C LYS A 395 74.88 -6.56 33.76
N LEU A 396 74.33 -5.66 34.57
CA LEU A 396 72.92 -5.66 34.96
C LEU A 396 71.97 -5.40 33.78
N GLN A 397 72.34 -4.50 32.86
CA GLN A 397 71.58 -4.27 31.61
C GLN A 397 71.44 -5.55 30.75
N THR A 398 72.48 -6.39 30.75
CA THR A 398 72.50 -7.65 29.98
C THR A 398 71.60 -8.72 30.61
N GLN A 399 71.51 -8.78 31.95
CA GLN A 399 70.63 -9.72 32.66
C GLN A 399 69.14 -9.37 32.50
N ILE A 400 68.80 -8.07 32.46
CA ILE A 400 67.41 -7.60 32.26
C ILE A 400 66.87 -8.00 30.88
N ASN A 401 67.69 -7.88 29.83
CA ASN A 401 67.28 -8.30 28.47
C ASN A 401 67.07 -9.82 28.35
N GLY A 402 67.78 -10.63 29.14
CA GLY A 402 67.59 -12.08 29.18
C GLY A 402 66.27 -12.50 29.84
N ILE A 403 65.86 -11.81 30.91
CA ILE A 403 64.58 -12.08 31.61
C ILE A 403 63.38 -11.68 30.73
N ALA A 404 63.46 -10.57 30.00
CA ALA A 404 62.41 -10.12 29.09
C ALA A 404 62.18 -11.11 27.92
N SER A 405 63.24 -11.75 27.40
CA SER A 405 63.15 -12.78 26.36
C SER A 405 62.43 -14.04 26.85
N ASN A 406 62.74 -14.50 28.07
CA ASN A 406 62.14 -15.71 28.65
C ASN A 406 60.65 -15.53 29.00
N LEU A 407 60.22 -14.31 29.34
CA LEU A 407 58.81 -13.99 29.62
C LEU A 407 57.94 -14.03 28.35
N ASN A 408 58.51 -13.65 27.19
CA ASN A 408 57.81 -13.65 25.91
C ASN A 408 57.58 -15.08 25.36
N VAL A 409 58.51 -16.01 25.63
CA VAL A 409 58.38 -17.44 25.29
C VAL A 409 57.28 -18.13 26.13
N LEU A 410 57.15 -17.77 27.41
CA LEU A 410 56.12 -18.33 28.29
C LEU A 410 54.70 -17.87 27.89
N ALA A 411 54.55 -16.61 27.46
CA ALA A 411 53.27 -16.05 26.99
C ALA A 411 52.82 -16.63 25.63
N GLN A 412 53.75 -16.94 24.73
CA GLN A 412 53.42 -17.57 23.44
C GLN A 412 53.02 -19.05 23.56
N LYS A 413 53.61 -19.80 24.51
CA LYS A 413 53.30 -21.22 24.71
C LYS A 413 52.02 -21.47 25.51
N SER A 414 51.56 -20.54 26.35
CA SER A 414 50.37 -20.72 27.20
C SER A 414 49.03 -20.68 26.45
N SER A 415 48.95 -20.03 25.28
CA SER A 415 47.71 -19.92 24.48
C SER A 415 47.50 -21.09 23.50
N LYS A 416 48.57 -21.79 23.12
CA LYS A 416 48.56 -22.88 22.14
C LYS A 416 48.67 -24.28 22.74
N ARG A 417 49.06 -24.39 24.01
CA ARG A 417 49.17 -25.69 24.69
C ARG A 417 47.81 -26.11 25.26
N LEU A 418 47.28 -27.25 24.81
CA LEU A 418 46.07 -27.83 25.38
C LEU A 418 46.29 -28.18 26.86
N THR A 419 45.41 -27.70 27.73
CA THR A 419 45.47 -27.92 29.19
C THR A 419 44.33 -28.79 29.71
N SER A 420 43.15 -28.69 29.09
CA SER A 420 42.00 -29.55 29.38
C SER A 420 41.12 -29.71 28.15
N ILE A 421 40.36 -30.81 28.11
CA ILE A 421 39.36 -31.10 27.09
C ILE A 421 38.14 -31.72 27.77
N THR A 422 36.93 -31.34 27.34
CA THR A 422 35.68 -31.79 27.97
C THR A 422 34.67 -32.22 26.92
N LEU A 423 33.96 -33.32 27.14
CA LEU A 423 32.90 -33.77 26.23
C LEU A 423 31.75 -32.76 26.23
N VAL A 424 31.17 -32.51 25.06
CA VAL A 424 29.88 -31.84 24.92
C VAL A 424 28.84 -32.93 24.62
N PRO A 425 28.18 -33.50 25.65
CA PRO A 425 27.30 -34.63 25.46
C PRO A 425 26.02 -34.22 24.75
N THR A 426 25.62 -35.00 23.75
CA THR A 426 24.32 -34.87 23.06
C THR A 426 23.20 -35.60 23.79
N ALA A 427 23.54 -36.51 24.72
CA ALA A 427 22.58 -37.22 25.55
C ALA A 427 23.16 -37.56 26.94
N TYR A 428 22.25 -37.74 27.90
CA TYR A 428 22.54 -38.30 29.22
C TYR A 428 21.70 -39.56 29.41
N ARG A 429 22.33 -40.67 29.86
CA ARG A 429 21.64 -41.91 30.23
C ARG A 429 21.88 -42.18 31.70
N ASP A 430 20.81 -42.24 32.48
CA ASP A 430 20.88 -42.40 33.94
C ASP A 430 21.75 -41.33 34.63
N GLY A 431 21.80 -40.12 34.06
CA GLY A 431 22.60 -39.00 34.55
C GLY A 431 24.07 -39.01 34.13
N ILE A 432 24.52 -40.00 33.35
CA ILE A 432 25.90 -40.11 32.85
C ILE A 432 25.98 -39.55 31.42
N PRO A 433 26.94 -38.66 31.10
CA PRO A 433 27.21 -38.24 29.73
C PRO A 433 27.40 -39.44 28.81
N ASN A 434 26.68 -39.46 27.68
CA ASN A 434 26.60 -40.62 26.82
C ASN A 434 26.97 -40.28 25.36
N ILE A 435 27.68 -41.20 24.72
CA ILE A 435 27.98 -41.19 23.30
C ILE A 435 27.14 -42.31 22.66
N ASP A 436 26.19 -41.93 21.81
CA ASP A 436 25.29 -42.87 21.13
C ASP A 436 25.89 -43.33 19.78
N PHE A 437 25.94 -44.66 19.62
CA PHE A 437 26.19 -45.32 18.34
C PHE A 437 24.95 -46.09 17.92
N PHE A 438 24.85 -46.31 16.61
CA PHE A 438 23.75 -47.02 16.01
C PHE A 438 24.29 -48.14 15.12
N THR A 439 23.61 -49.27 15.14
CA THR A 439 23.96 -50.45 14.35
C THR A 439 22.73 -50.92 13.59
N ALA A 440 22.81 -50.91 12.27
CA ALA A 440 21.80 -51.50 11.42
C ALA A 440 22.03 -53.01 11.30
N GLU A 441 21.02 -53.84 11.53
CA GLU A 441 21.10 -55.29 11.33
C GLU A 441 19.96 -55.75 10.41
N PHE A 442 20.29 -56.43 9.31
CA PHE A 442 19.30 -56.99 8.39
C PHE A 442 19.77 -58.31 7.79
N THR A 443 18.83 -59.05 7.20
CA THR A 443 19.16 -60.23 6.37
C THR A 443 18.99 -59.83 4.92
N PRO A 444 20.06 -59.81 4.10
CA PRO A 444 19.95 -59.45 2.69
C PRO A 444 18.94 -60.33 1.95
N LEU A 445 18.21 -59.72 1.00
CA LEU A 445 17.40 -60.48 0.05
C LEU A 445 18.28 -61.40 -0.81
N GLY A 446 17.66 -62.45 -1.35
CA GLY A 446 18.29 -63.48 -2.15
C GLY A 446 18.70 -63.01 -3.55
N LYS A 447 18.80 -63.93 -4.50
CA LYS A 447 19.21 -63.58 -5.87
C LYS A 447 18.06 -62.91 -6.61
N LEU A 448 18.39 -61.96 -7.47
CA LEU A 448 17.44 -61.41 -8.44
C LEU A 448 17.03 -62.50 -9.43
N ASN A 449 15.75 -62.81 -9.49
CA ASN A 449 15.18 -63.62 -10.56
C ASN A 449 15.03 -62.74 -11.81
N LYS A 450 15.80 -63.04 -12.85
CA LYS A 450 15.83 -62.23 -14.09
C LYS A 450 14.55 -62.32 -14.92
N GLU A 451 13.73 -63.33 -14.70
CA GLU A 451 12.45 -63.49 -15.42
C GLU A 451 11.34 -62.67 -14.77
N THR A 452 11.28 -62.64 -13.44
CA THR A 452 10.25 -61.92 -12.68
C THR A 452 10.67 -60.52 -12.25
N GLY A 453 11.97 -60.21 -12.24
CA GLY A 453 12.50 -58.96 -11.71
C GLY A 453 12.45 -58.86 -10.18
N LEU A 454 12.09 -59.95 -9.47
CA LEU A 454 11.97 -59.97 -8.02
C LEU A 454 13.20 -60.59 -7.36
N TYR A 455 13.59 -60.08 -6.20
CA TYR A 455 14.60 -60.72 -5.36
C TYR A 455 13.96 -61.85 -4.55
N ASP A 456 14.61 -63.03 -4.51
CA ASP A 456 14.15 -64.14 -3.69
C ASP A 456 14.12 -63.75 -2.20
N ALA A 457 13.20 -64.34 -1.43
CA ALA A 457 13.26 -64.23 0.03
C ALA A 457 14.61 -64.76 0.56
N PRO A 458 15.11 -64.23 1.68
CA PRO A 458 16.35 -64.73 2.27
C PRO A 458 16.28 -66.25 2.53
N ALA A 459 17.31 -66.98 2.14
CA ALA A 459 17.38 -68.42 2.38
C ALA A 459 17.25 -68.72 3.88
N THR A 460 16.61 -69.84 4.24
CA THR A 460 16.49 -70.28 5.63
C THR A 460 17.89 -70.41 6.27
N GLY A 461 18.16 -69.62 7.31
CA GLY A 461 19.48 -69.56 7.97
C GLY A 461 20.51 -68.62 7.32
N ALA A 462 20.09 -67.73 6.41
CA ALA A 462 20.95 -66.70 5.84
C ALA A 462 21.64 -65.86 6.94
N LYS A 463 22.90 -65.50 6.71
CA LYS A 463 23.68 -64.69 7.65
C LYS A 463 23.15 -63.27 7.65
N LYS A 464 22.96 -62.72 8.86
CA LYS A 464 22.67 -61.30 9.04
C LYS A 464 23.92 -60.48 8.71
N VAL A 465 23.67 -59.28 8.17
CA VAL A 465 24.68 -58.24 7.96
C VAL A 465 24.44 -57.18 9.04
N SER A 466 25.49 -56.81 9.75
CA SER A 466 25.50 -55.71 10.70
C SER A 466 26.38 -54.59 10.16
N ILE A 467 25.87 -53.36 10.16
CA ILE A 467 26.56 -52.17 9.71
C ILE A 467 26.56 -51.16 10.85
N ASN A 468 27.75 -50.83 11.34
CA ASN A 468 27.94 -49.78 12.32
C ASN A 468 27.95 -48.42 11.63
N SER A 469 27.53 -47.36 12.31
CA SER A 469 27.69 -46.00 11.78
C SER A 469 29.18 -45.67 11.54
N GLU A 470 29.53 -45.26 10.32
CA GLU A 470 30.93 -45.09 9.92
C GLU A 470 31.57 -43.78 10.40
N LYS A 471 30.77 -42.78 10.83
CA LYS A 471 31.23 -41.44 11.26
C LYS A 471 30.32 -40.79 12.31
N ALA A 472 30.10 -41.44 13.46
CA ALA A 472 29.35 -40.83 14.55
C ALA A 472 30.07 -39.56 15.05
N LYS A 473 29.39 -38.41 15.02
CA LYS A 473 29.96 -37.11 15.40
C LYS A 473 29.96 -36.97 16.93
N VAL A 474 31.13 -36.74 17.53
CA VAL A 474 31.33 -36.51 18.97
C VAL A 474 32.01 -35.17 19.18
N LEU A 475 31.47 -34.33 20.06
CA LEU A 475 31.91 -32.95 20.23
C LEU A 475 32.72 -32.79 21.52
N TYR A 476 33.86 -32.11 21.45
CA TYR A 476 34.72 -31.82 22.61
C TYR A 476 35.11 -30.34 22.67
N ARG A 477 35.05 -29.73 23.85
CA ARG A 477 35.52 -28.36 24.07
C ARG A 477 37.00 -28.34 24.44
N LEU A 478 37.78 -27.53 23.72
CA LEU A 478 39.21 -27.31 23.92
C LEU A 478 39.46 -26.17 24.91
N ASN A 479 40.44 -26.33 25.79
CA ASN A 479 40.88 -25.27 26.70
C ASN A 479 42.41 -25.21 26.79
N PRO A 480 43.05 -24.08 26.45
CA PRO A 480 42.44 -22.81 25.99
C PRO A 480 41.72 -22.92 24.64
N ALA A 481 40.71 -22.08 24.40
CA ALA A 481 39.92 -22.08 23.15
C ALA A 481 40.76 -21.79 21.89
N GLY A 482 41.92 -21.14 22.05
CA GLY A 482 42.83 -20.77 20.95
C GLY A 482 43.57 -21.95 20.32
N VAL A 483 43.55 -23.14 20.93
CA VAL A 483 44.22 -24.35 20.43
C VAL A 483 43.65 -24.76 19.06
N THR A 484 44.51 -25.00 18.07
CA THR A 484 44.12 -25.46 16.73
C THR A 484 44.44 -26.95 16.52
N VAL A 485 44.08 -27.51 15.36
CA VAL A 485 44.37 -28.91 15.03
C VAL A 485 45.87 -29.15 14.80
N GLU A 486 46.64 -28.11 14.46
CA GLU A 486 48.10 -28.15 14.35
C GLU A 486 48.79 -28.21 15.73
N ASP A 487 48.13 -27.68 16.78
CA ASP A 487 48.67 -27.62 18.13
C ASP A 487 48.59 -28.97 18.89
N ILE A 488 47.87 -29.95 18.34
CA ILE A 488 47.63 -31.29 18.89
C ILE A 488 48.00 -32.38 17.88
N LEU A 489 48.13 -33.62 18.35
CA LEU A 489 48.27 -34.80 17.50
C LEU A 489 46.96 -35.59 17.45
N ALA A 490 46.90 -36.59 16.56
CA ALA A 490 45.71 -37.40 16.32
C ALA A 490 45.14 -37.98 17.64
N PRO A 491 43.88 -37.68 17.98
CA PRO A 491 43.27 -38.17 19.20
C PRO A 491 42.86 -39.64 19.05
N SER A 492 42.70 -40.33 20.19
CA SER A 492 42.30 -41.74 20.26
C SER A 492 41.43 -42.00 21.48
N PHE A 493 40.58 -43.02 21.46
CA PHE A 493 39.79 -43.38 22.64
C PHE A 493 40.57 -44.32 23.56
N VAL A 494 40.49 -44.07 24.87
CA VAL A 494 40.90 -44.98 25.92
C VAL A 494 39.65 -45.45 26.65
N GLN A 495 39.52 -46.76 26.89
CA GLN A 495 38.29 -47.35 27.38
C GLN A 495 38.45 -48.22 28.62
N THR A 496 37.40 -48.25 29.43
CA THR A 496 37.30 -49.12 30.59
C THR A 496 35.93 -49.81 30.67
N ILE A 497 35.91 -51.08 31.05
CA ILE A 497 34.68 -51.80 31.39
C ILE A 497 34.51 -51.67 32.91
N ALA A 498 33.32 -51.26 33.36
CA ALA A 498 33.05 -50.91 34.76
C ALA A 498 33.19 -52.08 35.79
N THR A 499 33.64 -53.29 35.41
CA THR A 499 33.67 -54.45 36.32
C THR A 499 34.92 -55.35 36.37
N SER A 500 36.00 -55.17 35.60
CA SER A 500 37.26 -55.88 35.92
C SER A 500 38.51 -55.28 35.27
N ARG A 501 39.65 -55.31 35.99
CA ARG A 501 40.99 -54.86 35.53
C ARG A 501 41.67 -55.85 34.56
N ALA A 502 40.92 -56.44 33.63
CA ALA A 502 41.48 -57.25 32.55
C ALA A 502 41.58 -56.40 31.26
N ALA A 503 42.51 -56.73 30.37
CA ALA A 503 42.78 -55.99 29.14
C ALA A 503 41.49 -55.80 28.31
N ASN A 504 41.13 -54.53 28.05
CA ASN A 504 39.97 -54.17 27.24
C ASN A 504 40.42 -53.97 25.79
N GLU A 505 39.98 -54.84 24.88
CA GLU A 505 40.16 -54.65 23.44
C GLU A 505 39.38 -53.40 22.98
N PRO A 506 39.99 -52.45 22.24
CA PRO A 506 39.32 -51.21 21.82
C PRO A 506 38.02 -51.49 21.05
N VAL A 507 36.91 -50.88 21.46
CA VAL A 507 35.56 -50.99 20.85
C VAL A 507 35.17 -49.77 20.00
N LEU A 508 35.94 -48.67 20.08
CA LEU A 508 35.76 -47.45 19.29
C LEU A 508 37.08 -46.99 18.67
N ASN A 509 37.01 -46.47 17.45
CA ASN A 509 38.13 -45.82 16.76
C ASN A 509 37.75 -44.40 16.36
N VAL A 510 38.73 -43.49 16.38
CA VAL A 510 38.61 -42.18 15.74
C VAL A 510 38.89 -42.35 14.24
N VAL A 511 37.95 -41.91 13.41
CA VAL A 511 38.02 -41.95 11.94
C VAL A 511 38.67 -40.68 11.40
N SER A 512 38.23 -39.53 11.90
CA SER A 512 38.76 -38.22 11.56
C SER A 512 38.41 -37.21 12.65
N PHE A 513 39.07 -36.06 12.65
CA PHE A 513 38.75 -34.96 13.56
C PHE A 513 39.02 -33.64 12.86
N GLN A 514 38.26 -32.62 13.25
CA GLN A 514 38.39 -31.27 12.72
C GLN A 514 37.95 -30.24 13.76
N LYS A 515 38.32 -28.98 13.55
CA LYS A 515 37.78 -27.86 14.32
C LYS A 515 36.37 -27.58 13.84
N SER A 516 35.44 -27.30 14.75
CA SER A 516 34.07 -26.96 14.34
C SER A 516 34.06 -25.65 13.56
N THR A 517 33.26 -25.60 12.49
CA THR A 517 33.03 -24.38 11.70
C THR A 517 32.11 -23.39 12.42
N GLU A 518 31.39 -23.84 13.46
CA GLU A 518 30.43 -23.03 14.22
C GLU A 518 31.02 -22.43 15.50
N ASP A 519 31.92 -23.15 16.19
CA ASP A 519 32.59 -22.69 17.42
C ASP A 519 34.07 -23.10 17.41
N ALA A 520 34.96 -22.13 17.29
CA ALA A 520 36.41 -22.33 17.30
C ALA A 520 36.97 -22.85 18.64
N SER A 521 36.15 -23.04 19.68
CA SER A 521 36.56 -23.76 20.89
C SER A 521 36.15 -25.23 20.89
N ILE A 522 35.50 -25.73 19.84
CA ILE A 522 35.03 -27.12 19.71
C ILE A 522 35.87 -27.90 18.71
N LEU A 523 36.26 -29.11 19.13
CA LEU A 523 36.82 -30.18 18.31
C LEU A 523 35.71 -31.19 17.98
N GLU A 524 35.47 -31.39 16.70
CA GLU A 524 34.58 -32.43 16.19
C GLU A 524 35.40 -33.69 15.93
N VAL A 525 35.06 -34.78 16.62
CA VAL A 525 35.71 -36.08 16.49
C VAL A 525 34.70 -37.04 15.89
N PHE A 526 35.01 -37.58 14.72
CA PHE A 526 34.19 -38.59 14.06
C PHE A 526 34.69 -39.97 14.47
N ALA A 527 33.81 -40.77 15.07
CA ALA A 527 34.12 -42.05 15.65
C ALA A 527 33.34 -43.18 14.96
N THR A 528 33.88 -44.39 15.00
CA THR A 528 33.18 -45.61 14.55
C THR A 528 33.36 -46.74 15.54
N LYS A 529 32.35 -47.62 15.63
CA LYS A 529 32.42 -48.87 16.39
C LYS A 529 33.14 -49.93 15.55
N ASN A 530 34.17 -50.56 16.10
CA ASN A 530 35.03 -51.53 15.39
C ASN A 530 34.73 -52.99 15.74
N VAL A 531 33.65 -53.26 16.48
CA VAL A 531 33.17 -54.60 16.83
C VAL A 531 31.75 -54.83 16.31
N ASP A 532 31.47 -56.06 15.87
CA ASP A 532 30.16 -56.45 15.34
C ASP A 532 29.20 -56.98 16.42
N THR A 533 29.65 -57.00 17.69
CA THR A 533 28.82 -57.39 18.84
C THR A 533 28.17 -56.19 19.49
N LYS A 534 27.00 -56.39 20.11
CA LYS A 534 26.33 -55.36 20.92
C LYS A 534 27.18 -54.97 22.13
N ILE A 535 27.50 -53.69 22.26
CA ILE A 535 28.35 -53.17 23.34
C ILE A 535 27.56 -52.55 24.50
N ASP A 536 26.25 -52.30 24.35
CA ASP A 536 25.35 -51.82 25.42
C ASP A 536 24.40 -52.94 25.87
N ASN A 537 24.92 -53.88 26.67
CA ASN A 537 24.13 -54.96 27.25
C ASN A 537 23.73 -54.61 28.69
N ALA A 538 22.58 -53.95 28.85
CA ALA A 538 21.85 -53.93 30.11
C ALA A 538 21.27 -55.34 30.42
N GLY A 539 22.16 -56.28 30.76
CA GLY A 539 21.80 -57.57 31.35
C GLY A 539 21.74 -57.48 32.88
N SER A 540 21.40 -58.59 33.54
CA SER A 540 21.26 -58.70 35.01
C SER A 540 22.52 -58.36 35.84
N THR A 541 23.64 -58.00 35.20
CA THR A 541 24.89 -57.56 35.84
C THR A 541 25.24 -56.09 35.62
N ASN A 542 24.44 -55.32 34.86
CA ASN A 542 24.53 -53.85 34.70
C ASN A 542 25.92 -53.30 34.27
N ASN A 543 26.58 -53.96 33.31
CA ASN A 543 27.91 -53.55 32.81
C ASN A 543 27.79 -52.75 31.50
N PHE A 544 28.36 -51.54 31.45
CA PHE A 544 28.46 -50.72 30.23
C PHE A 544 29.91 -50.27 29.99
N TYR A 545 30.24 -49.93 28.74
CA TYR A 545 31.54 -49.38 28.36
C TYR A 545 31.58 -47.88 28.69
N THR A 546 32.73 -47.41 29.18
CA THR A 546 33.04 -45.99 29.23
C THR A 546 34.34 -45.67 28.50
N VAL A 547 34.38 -44.52 27.84
CA VAL A 547 35.51 -44.07 27.02
C VAL A 547 35.90 -42.63 27.35
N ALA A 548 37.19 -42.33 27.29
CA ALA A 548 37.75 -40.99 27.36
C ALA A 548 38.57 -40.70 26.11
N LEU A 549 38.51 -39.49 25.59
CA LEU A 549 39.35 -39.06 24.46
C LEU A 549 40.74 -38.70 24.97
N LYS A 550 41.76 -39.36 24.44
CA LYS A 550 43.18 -39.09 24.67
C LYS A 550 43.71 -38.21 23.54
N VAL A 551 44.20 -37.02 23.87
CA VAL A 551 44.73 -36.03 22.92
C VAL A 551 46.18 -35.67 23.26
N PRO A 552 47.17 -36.16 22.50
CA PRO A 552 48.57 -35.75 22.69
C PRO A 552 48.83 -34.34 22.17
N ILE A 553 49.74 -33.61 22.81
CA ILE A 553 50.12 -32.24 22.43
C ILE A 553 51.18 -32.26 21.31
N ALA A 554 51.11 -31.33 20.35
CA ALA A 554 52.11 -31.22 19.29
C ALA A 554 53.50 -30.84 19.82
N LYS A 555 54.56 -31.32 19.16
CA LYS A 555 55.95 -31.21 19.63
C LYS A 555 56.41 -29.76 19.85
N GLU A 556 55.94 -28.83 19.03
CA GLU A 556 56.25 -27.39 19.11
C GLU A 556 55.71 -26.71 20.37
N ASN A 557 54.66 -27.28 20.98
CA ASN A 557 53.99 -26.75 22.17
C ASN A 557 54.45 -27.42 23.47
N LEU A 558 55.48 -28.27 23.42
CA LEU A 558 56.08 -28.90 24.61
C LEU A 558 56.95 -27.90 25.40
N TYR A 559 57.02 -28.07 26.72
CA TYR A 559 57.90 -27.24 27.54
C TYR A 559 59.38 -27.52 27.23
N THR A 560 60.18 -26.45 27.24
CA THR A 560 61.64 -26.51 27.03
C THR A 560 62.32 -25.67 28.09
N TRP A 561 63.29 -26.24 28.79
CA TRP A 561 64.09 -25.54 29.78
C TRP A 561 65.57 -25.89 29.63
N THR A 562 66.45 -25.03 30.13
CA THR A 562 67.89 -25.26 30.06
C THR A 562 68.35 -25.92 31.35
N GLU A 563 69.06 -27.03 31.25
CA GLU A 563 69.74 -27.66 32.38
C GLU A 563 71.25 -27.67 32.12
N THR A 564 72.03 -27.50 33.18
CA THR A 564 73.49 -27.65 33.10
C THR A 564 73.84 -29.10 33.36
N VAL A 565 74.32 -29.79 32.32
CA VAL A 565 74.86 -31.14 32.43
C VAL A 565 76.35 -31.07 32.10
N ASP A 566 77.20 -31.49 33.02
CA ASP A 566 78.67 -31.49 32.89
C ASP A 566 79.28 -30.13 32.49
N GLY A 567 78.72 -29.03 33.01
CA GLY A 567 79.25 -27.68 32.82
C GLY A 567 78.88 -27.02 31.48
N ASN A 568 78.07 -27.68 30.64
CA ASN A 568 77.50 -27.09 29.43
C ASN A 568 75.97 -26.93 29.59
N GLU A 569 75.43 -25.81 29.10
CA GLU A 569 73.99 -25.59 29.03
C GLU A 569 73.38 -26.42 27.89
N VAL A 570 72.41 -27.27 28.21
CA VAL A 570 71.68 -28.10 27.24
C VAL A 570 70.19 -27.82 27.37
N THR A 571 69.50 -27.56 26.26
CA THR A 571 68.04 -27.43 26.24
C THR A 571 67.39 -28.82 26.31
N VAL A 572 66.60 -29.04 27.37
CA VAL A 572 65.79 -30.24 27.57
C VAL A 572 64.35 -29.94 27.19
N THR A 573 63.70 -30.85 26.44
CA THR A 573 62.27 -30.76 26.08
C THR A 573 61.48 -31.80 26.88
N GLU A 574 60.28 -31.43 27.35
CA GLU A 574 59.30 -32.34 27.95
C GLU A 574 59.11 -33.58 27.07
N LYS A 575 59.01 -34.77 27.67
CA LYS A 575 58.80 -36.00 26.93
C LYS A 575 57.37 -36.02 26.36
N ALA A 576 57.25 -36.30 25.06
CA ALA A 576 55.96 -36.30 24.37
C ALA A 576 54.94 -37.32 24.95
N GLU A 577 55.41 -38.38 25.60
CA GLU A 577 54.56 -39.39 26.25
C GLU A 577 53.88 -38.88 27.52
N ASP A 578 54.45 -37.87 28.19
CA ASP A 578 53.91 -37.27 29.41
C ASP A 578 52.98 -36.07 29.10
N ALA A 579 53.03 -35.54 27.87
CA ALA A 579 52.28 -34.37 27.43
C ALA A 579 50.96 -34.74 26.72
N VAL A 580 50.05 -35.37 27.46
CA VAL A 580 48.76 -35.86 26.93
C VAL A 580 47.60 -35.38 27.81
N VAL A 581 46.53 -34.89 27.19
CA VAL A 581 45.30 -34.47 27.88
C VAL A 581 44.20 -35.50 27.63
N TYR A 582 43.45 -35.83 28.67
CA TYR A 582 42.33 -36.76 28.61
C TYR A 582 41.02 -36.04 28.90
N SER A 583 39.95 -36.41 28.20
CA SER A 583 38.59 -36.03 28.61
C SER A 583 38.14 -36.85 29.83
N GLU A 584 37.00 -36.46 30.39
CA GLU A 584 36.21 -37.31 31.26
C GLU A 584 35.79 -38.61 30.55
N TYR A 585 35.51 -39.65 31.34
CA TYR A 585 34.92 -40.89 30.84
C TYR A 585 33.42 -40.72 30.62
N ALA A 586 32.97 -41.01 29.41
CA ALA A 586 31.56 -41.02 29.01
C ALA A 586 31.07 -42.43 28.70
N ARG A 587 29.80 -42.71 28.97
CA ARG A 587 29.15 -43.98 28.61
C ARG A 587 29.06 -44.12 27.10
N VAL A 588 29.18 -45.34 26.60
CA VAL A 588 28.88 -45.68 25.20
C VAL A 588 27.60 -46.51 25.15
N SER A 589 26.65 -46.05 24.35
CA SER A 589 25.41 -46.79 24.05
C SER A 589 25.39 -47.22 22.59
N ASP A 590 24.75 -48.36 22.32
CA ASP A 590 24.67 -48.97 20.99
C ASP A 590 23.23 -49.43 20.73
N THR A 591 22.53 -48.67 19.91
CA THR A 591 21.14 -48.92 19.57
C THR A 591 21.05 -49.69 18.26
N TRP A 592 20.41 -50.86 18.30
CA TRP A 592 20.26 -51.74 17.16
C TRP A 592 18.89 -51.55 16.53
N PHE A 593 18.84 -51.48 15.20
CA PHE A 593 17.60 -51.37 14.44
C PHE A 593 17.63 -52.22 13.18
N THR A 594 16.46 -52.56 12.66
CA THR A 594 16.33 -53.16 11.32
C THR A 594 16.10 -52.03 10.31
N PRO A 595 16.96 -51.81 9.31
CA PRO A 595 16.69 -50.83 8.26
C PRO A 595 15.52 -51.28 7.40
N ALA A 596 14.66 -50.34 7.04
CA ALA A 596 13.53 -50.61 6.17
C ALA A 596 13.15 -49.35 5.37
N VAL A 597 12.22 -49.48 4.42
CA VAL A 597 11.84 -48.40 3.49
C VAL A 597 10.43 -47.95 3.80
N THR A 598 10.23 -46.64 3.84
CA THR A 598 8.92 -45.98 4.04
C THR A 598 8.64 -45.05 2.87
N ALA A 599 7.35 -44.77 2.65
CA ALA A 599 6.92 -43.79 1.65
C ALA A 599 5.89 -42.83 2.23
N THR A 600 5.68 -41.69 1.58
CA THR A 600 4.67 -40.68 1.94
C THR A 600 3.73 -40.42 0.76
N PRO A 601 2.43 -40.18 0.98
CA PRO A 601 1.51 -39.77 -0.08
C PRO A 601 1.65 -38.29 -0.49
N SER A 602 2.30 -37.46 0.33
CA SER A 602 2.50 -36.02 0.09
C SER A 602 3.89 -35.58 0.51
N VAL A 603 4.54 -34.76 -0.33
CA VAL A 603 5.83 -34.12 -0.01
C VAL A 603 5.61 -32.86 0.84
N LYS A 604 4.45 -32.20 0.72
CA LYS A 604 4.11 -30.98 1.48
C LYS A 604 3.77 -31.26 2.94
N GLU A 605 3.09 -32.37 3.20
CA GLU A 605 2.65 -32.81 4.52
C GLU A 605 3.01 -34.30 4.69
N PRO A 606 4.30 -34.60 4.97
CA PRO A 606 4.78 -35.97 4.87
C PRO A 606 4.28 -36.88 6.00
N ALA A 607 3.61 -37.96 5.62
CA ALA A 607 3.13 -39.03 6.50
C ALA A 607 3.82 -40.35 6.15
N TRP A 608 5.07 -40.49 6.61
CA TRP A 608 5.93 -41.64 6.31
C TRP A 608 5.40 -42.93 6.93
N SER A 609 5.17 -43.95 6.11
CA SER A 609 4.74 -45.28 6.55
C SER A 609 5.28 -46.38 5.64
N GLU A 610 5.51 -47.57 6.19
CA GLU A 610 5.76 -48.79 5.40
C GLU A 610 4.49 -49.32 4.76
N ASP A 611 3.32 -49.03 5.33
CA ASP A 611 2.02 -49.47 4.80
C ASP A 611 1.72 -48.82 3.43
N ASN A 612 2.41 -47.75 3.09
CA ASN A 612 2.37 -47.09 1.78
C ASN A 612 3.13 -47.88 0.69
N LEU A 613 3.84 -48.94 1.08
CA LEU A 613 4.71 -49.74 0.23
C LEU A 613 4.31 -51.22 0.27
N TYR A 614 4.18 -51.81 -0.92
CA TYR A 614 3.54 -53.10 -1.10
C TYR A 614 4.51 -54.13 -1.72
N THR A 615 4.12 -55.40 -1.67
CA THR A 615 4.73 -56.43 -2.54
C THR A 615 4.19 -56.29 -3.97
N TRP A 616 4.84 -56.93 -4.95
CA TRP A 616 4.39 -56.88 -6.34
C TRP A 616 2.97 -57.44 -6.54
N ASP A 617 2.56 -58.45 -5.78
CA ASP A 617 1.22 -58.99 -5.93
C ASP A 617 0.17 -58.10 -5.26
N ASP A 618 0.50 -57.50 -4.11
CA ASP A 618 -0.42 -56.62 -3.38
C ASP A 618 -0.58 -55.25 -4.06
N VAL A 619 0.48 -54.69 -4.66
CA VAL A 619 0.46 -53.35 -5.27
C VAL A 619 -0.53 -53.23 -6.43
N LYS A 620 -0.86 -54.35 -7.08
CA LYS A 620 -1.86 -54.42 -8.16
C LYS A 620 -3.26 -54.03 -7.65
N ALA A 621 -3.58 -54.40 -6.40
CA ALA A 621 -4.80 -54.04 -5.69
C ALA A 621 -4.63 -52.86 -4.71
N ALA A 622 -3.42 -52.31 -4.66
CA ALA A 622 -3.00 -51.07 -4.01
C ALA A 622 -4.04 -49.94 -4.07
N ASP A 623 -3.95 -48.94 -3.20
CA ASP A 623 -4.34 -47.57 -3.56
C ASP A 623 -3.18 -46.88 -4.31
N VAL A 624 -3.46 -45.75 -4.94
CA VAL A 624 -2.40 -44.90 -5.52
C VAL A 624 -1.72 -44.16 -4.37
N LEU A 625 -0.38 -44.17 -4.34
CA LEU A 625 0.39 -43.45 -3.33
C LEU A 625 0.28 -41.94 -3.53
N ALA A 626 0.57 -41.48 -4.75
CA ALA A 626 0.64 -40.06 -5.08
C ALA A 626 0.17 -39.79 -6.52
N LYS A 627 -0.43 -38.63 -6.71
CA LYS A 627 -0.79 -38.08 -8.02
C LYS A 627 0.37 -37.27 -8.56
N VAL A 628 0.79 -37.54 -9.79
CA VAL A 628 1.94 -36.90 -10.45
C VAL A 628 1.52 -36.32 -11.80
N ASP A 629 2.26 -35.34 -12.29
CA ASP A 629 1.92 -34.61 -13.53
C ASP A 629 1.98 -35.54 -14.75
N TYR A 630 0.96 -35.48 -15.61
CA TYR A 630 0.88 -36.31 -16.83
C TYR A 630 1.70 -35.78 -18.03
N GLN A 631 2.19 -34.53 -17.96
CA GLN A 631 3.02 -33.86 -18.97
C GLN A 631 4.47 -33.67 -18.52
N LYS A 632 4.69 -33.38 -17.24
CA LYS A 632 6.00 -32.97 -16.71
C LYS A 632 6.72 -34.10 -15.96
N PRO A 633 8.07 -34.13 -15.98
CA PRO A 633 8.83 -35.05 -15.14
C PRO A 633 8.59 -34.81 -13.64
N THR A 634 8.57 -35.88 -12.84
CA THR A 634 8.39 -35.85 -11.38
C THR A 634 9.50 -36.63 -10.68
N ASP A 635 10.17 -36.01 -9.70
CA ASP A 635 11.18 -36.67 -8.87
C ASP A 635 10.52 -37.58 -7.82
N LEU A 636 10.67 -38.90 -7.99
CA LEU A 636 10.06 -39.89 -7.11
C LEU A 636 10.86 -40.11 -5.83
N THR A 637 12.12 -39.67 -5.76
CA THR A 637 12.99 -39.88 -4.59
C THR A 637 12.48 -39.11 -3.37
N GLN A 638 11.68 -38.07 -3.58
CA GLN A 638 11.07 -37.25 -2.53
C GLN A 638 9.93 -37.97 -1.79
N PHE A 639 9.37 -39.02 -2.38
CA PHE A 639 8.25 -39.77 -1.81
C PHE A 639 8.70 -41.00 -1.01
N VAL A 640 10.00 -41.32 -1.02
CA VAL A 640 10.55 -42.52 -0.37
C VAL A 640 11.76 -42.18 0.48
N THR A 641 11.91 -42.85 1.63
CA THR A 641 13.11 -42.74 2.46
C THR A 641 13.30 -43.98 3.32
N GLY A 642 14.50 -44.14 3.88
CA GLY A 642 14.81 -45.19 4.84
C GLY A 642 14.22 -44.88 6.21
N CYS A 643 14.01 -45.91 7.02
CA CYS A 643 13.65 -45.77 8.42
C CYS A 643 14.40 -46.80 9.28
N MET A 644 14.60 -46.43 10.55
CA MET A 644 15.08 -47.30 11.61
C MET A 644 13.88 -48.00 12.26
N ASN A 645 13.72 -49.30 12.06
CA ASN A 645 12.67 -50.09 12.68
C ASN A 645 13.17 -50.70 14.01
N TYR A 646 12.56 -50.25 15.11
CA TYR A 646 12.77 -50.71 16.47
C TYR A 646 11.59 -51.56 16.94
N ASP A 647 11.55 -52.84 16.57
CA ASP A 647 10.52 -53.79 16.98
C ASP A 647 9.08 -53.32 16.62
N GLY A 648 8.90 -52.93 15.36
CA GLY A 648 7.61 -52.44 14.81
C GLY A 648 7.40 -50.93 14.97
N LYS A 649 8.35 -50.20 15.55
CA LYS A 649 8.31 -48.73 15.64
C LYS A 649 9.32 -48.11 14.68
N HIS A 650 8.83 -47.33 13.74
CA HIS A 650 9.64 -46.76 12.66
C HIS A 650 10.03 -45.32 12.99
N SER A 651 11.33 -45.03 12.88
CA SER A 651 11.88 -43.66 12.92
C SER A 651 12.47 -43.34 11.56
N VAL A 652 11.94 -42.33 10.88
CA VAL A 652 12.40 -41.91 9.54
C VAL A 652 13.86 -41.47 9.59
N MET A 653 14.64 -41.86 8.57
CA MET A 653 16.03 -41.44 8.40
C MET A 653 16.10 -40.24 7.45
N THR A 654 16.95 -39.29 7.79
CA THR A 654 17.43 -38.23 6.90
C THR A 654 18.45 -38.77 5.91
N ALA A 655 18.76 -38.00 4.86
CA ALA A 655 19.80 -38.36 3.89
C ALA A 655 21.17 -38.57 4.56
N ASP A 656 21.54 -37.72 5.52
CA ASP A 656 22.79 -37.85 6.28
C ASP A 656 22.81 -39.10 7.15
N GLU A 657 21.69 -39.43 7.80
CA GLU A 657 21.58 -40.67 8.59
C GLU A 657 21.65 -41.91 7.71
N MET A 658 21.06 -41.92 6.51
CA MET A 658 21.23 -43.02 5.55
C MET A 658 22.69 -43.15 5.10
N ALA A 659 23.36 -42.02 4.85
CA ALA A 659 24.77 -41.98 4.46
C ALA A 659 25.70 -42.54 5.54
N LEU A 660 25.38 -42.39 6.84
CA LEU A 660 26.16 -42.99 7.95
C LEU A 660 26.29 -44.51 7.88
N PHE A 661 25.35 -45.20 7.23
CA PHE A 661 25.35 -46.65 7.03
C PHE A 661 25.61 -47.04 5.56
N GLY A 662 25.86 -46.07 4.68
CA GLY A 662 26.02 -46.29 3.26
C GLY A 662 24.76 -46.81 2.57
N PHE A 663 23.57 -46.45 3.07
CA PHE A 663 22.30 -46.84 2.46
C PHE A 663 21.94 -45.96 1.28
N THR A 664 21.46 -46.59 0.21
CA THR A 664 20.91 -45.90 -0.97
C THR A 664 19.54 -46.45 -1.31
N ILE A 665 18.68 -45.61 -1.89
CA ILE A 665 17.37 -45.99 -2.39
C ILE A 665 17.30 -45.65 -3.88
N GLU A 666 16.88 -46.62 -4.67
CA GLU A 666 16.68 -46.48 -6.10
C GLU A 666 15.19 -46.62 -6.43
N CYS A 667 14.64 -45.64 -7.16
CA CYS A 667 13.29 -45.70 -7.73
C CYS A 667 13.38 -46.01 -9.23
N ASN A 668 12.72 -47.09 -9.68
CA ASN A 668 12.70 -47.52 -11.07
C ASN A 668 11.27 -47.85 -11.53
N LEU A 669 11.01 -47.77 -12.83
CA LEU A 669 9.78 -48.31 -13.40
C LEU A 669 9.88 -49.84 -13.41
N PHE A 670 8.93 -50.53 -12.80
CA PHE A 670 9.02 -51.98 -12.71
C PHE A 670 8.89 -52.66 -14.07
N GLY A 671 9.77 -53.60 -14.38
CA GLY A 671 9.88 -54.21 -15.72
C GLY A 671 8.78 -55.21 -16.09
N GLN A 672 7.92 -55.60 -15.16
CA GLN A 672 6.81 -56.52 -15.44
C GLN A 672 5.57 -55.78 -15.96
N LYS A 673 4.81 -56.45 -16.83
CA LYS A 673 3.54 -55.90 -17.32
C LYS A 673 2.52 -55.76 -16.18
N TYR A 674 1.85 -54.61 -16.14
CA TYR A 674 0.73 -54.34 -15.24
C TYR A 674 -0.48 -53.91 -16.08
N GLU A 675 -1.44 -54.81 -16.29
CA GLU A 675 -2.59 -54.55 -17.16
C GLU A 675 -3.83 -54.16 -16.34
N VAL A 676 -4.43 -53.01 -16.69
CA VAL A 676 -5.75 -52.58 -16.21
C VAL A 676 -6.62 -52.36 -17.44
N GLY A 677 -7.74 -53.09 -17.56
CA GLY A 677 -8.63 -52.99 -18.72
C GLY A 677 -7.96 -53.32 -20.06
N SER A 678 -7.08 -54.33 -20.09
CA SER A 678 -6.27 -54.72 -21.26
C SER A 678 -5.23 -53.69 -21.71
N VAL A 679 -4.95 -52.66 -20.90
CA VAL A 679 -3.93 -51.64 -21.16
C VAL A 679 -2.78 -51.81 -20.16
N ASN A 680 -1.56 -52.00 -20.67
CA ASN A 680 -0.36 -52.04 -19.83
C ASN A 680 -0.04 -50.64 -19.31
N GLN A 681 -0.13 -50.44 -18.00
CA GLN A 681 0.10 -49.15 -17.35
C GLN A 681 1.57 -48.71 -17.44
N GLN A 682 2.51 -49.67 -17.52
CA GLN A 682 3.94 -49.37 -17.61
C GLN A 682 4.33 -48.71 -18.93
N ASP A 683 3.51 -48.78 -19.98
CA ASP A 683 3.80 -48.14 -21.27
C ASP A 683 3.68 -46.60 -21.21
N TYR A 684 3.13 -46.05 -20.12
CA TYR A 684 2.81 -44.62 -19.97
C TYR A 684 3.81 -43.83 -19.13
N ALA A 685 4.91 -44.45 -18.69
CA ALA A 685 5.96 -43.78 -17.94
C ALA A 685 7.33 -44.34 -18.31
N THR A 686 8.36 -43.56 -18.07
CA THR A 686 9.76 -44.00 -17.99
C THR A 686 10.34 -43.47 -16.70
N VAL A 687 11.27 -44.19 -16.06
CA VAL A 687 11.95 -43.70 -14.85
C VAL A 687 13.44 -43.82 -15.07
N LYS A 688 14.15 -42.72 -14.86
CA LYS A 688 15.62 -42.66 -14.94
C LYS A 688 16.14 -41.82 -13.78
N ASP A 689 17.13 -42.35 -13.07
CA ASP A 689 17.75 -41.69 -11.92
C ASP A 689 16.71 -41.21 -10.86
N GLY A 690 15.65 -42.01 -10.66
CA GLY A 690 14.55 -41.69 -9.74
C GLY A 690 13.51 -40.69 -10.26
N VAL A 691 13.69 -40.14 -11.46
CA VAL A 691 12.75 -39.19 -12.07
C VAL A 691 11.81 -39.91 -13.03
N LEU A 692 10.51 -39.83 -12.76
CA LEU A 692 9.46 -40.30 -13.65
C LEU A 692 9.23 -39.27 -14.76
N THR A 693 9.29 -39.72 -16.01
CA THR A 693 8.87 -38.95 -17.19
C THR A 693 7.67 -39.64 -17.84
N PRO A 694 6.50 -38.97 -17.94
CA PRO A 694 5.35 -39.54 -18.63
C PRO A 694 5.65 -39.87 -20.10
N ALA A 695 5.15 -41.01 -20.59
CA ALA A 695 5.37 -41.49 -21.94
C ALA A 695 4.03 -41.70 -22.67
N THR A 696 4.03 -41.48 -23.99
CA THR A 696 2.88 -41.82 -24.84
C THR A 696 3.25 -43.02 -25.72
N PRO A 697 2.41 -44.07 -25.80
CA PRO A 697 2.58 -45.15 -26.75
C PRO A 697 2.63 -44.66 -28.21
N LYS A 698 3.23 -45.46 -29.11
CA LYS A 698 3.61 -45.06 -30.48
C LYS A 698 2.47 -44.56 -31.39
N ASP A 699 1.21 -44.79 -31.02
CA ASP A 699 0.00 -44.35 -31.74
C ASP A 699 -1.05 -43.72 -30.81
N GLY A 700 -0.69 -43.40 -29.56
CA GLY A 700 -1.59 -42.82 -28.56
C GLY A 700 -1.60 -41.29 -28.55
N ASN A 701 -2.67 -40.68 -28.07
CA ASN A 701 -2.75 -39.25 -27.79
C ASN A 701 -2.15 -38.95 -26.41
N ILE A 702 -1.66 -37.73 -26.20
CA ILE A 702 -1.10 -37.30 -24.90
C ILE A 702 -2.11 -37.43 -23.75
N LEU A 703 -3.41 -37.24 -24.03
CA LEU A 703 -4.50 -37.41 -23.09
C LEU A 703 -4.71 -38.86 -22.64
N ASP A 704 -4.24 -39.85 -23.41
CA ASP A 704 -4.35 -41.26 -23.04
C ASP A 704 -3.51 -41.60 -21.80
N ARG A 705 -2.64 -40.70 -21.36
CA ARG A 705 -1.88 -40.80 -20.11
C ARG A 705 -2.73 -40.56 -18.86
N LEU A 706 -3.82 -39.80 -18.95
CA LEU A 706 -4.61 -39.40 -17.78
C LEU A 706 -5.26 -40.61 -17.11
N GLY A 707 -5.13 -40.68 -15.79
CA GLY A 707 -5.63 -41.78 -14.96
C GLY A 707 -4.82 -43.07 -15.07
N LYS A 708 -3.69 -43.08 -15.79
CA LYS A 708 -2.80 -44.25 -15.85
C LYS A 708 -2.00 -44.37 -14.56
N THR A 709 -1.82 -45.62 -14.12
CA THR A 709 -1.24 -45.93 -12.81
C THR A 709 0.03 -46.78 -12.87
N PRO A 710 1.15 -46.24 -13.38
CA PRO A 710 2.40 -47.01 -13.44
C PRO A 710 2.88 -47.41 -12.04
N VAL A 711 3.48 -48.60 -11.95
CA VAL A 711 4.04 -49.18 -10.73
C VAL A 711 5.52 -48.87 -10.65
N ILE A 712 5.92 -48.25 -9.54
CA ILE A 712 7.30 -47.89 -9.22
C ILE A 712 7.87 -48.93 -8.27
N GLU A 713 9.06 -49.41 -8.62
CA GLU A 713 9.90 -50.26 -7.79
C GLU A 713 10.85 -49.40 -6.95
N VAL A 714 10.94 -49.72 -5.66
CA VAL A 714 11.84 -49.10 -4.70
C VAL A 714 12.79 -50.15 -4.17
N VAL A 715 14.08 -49.97 -4.39
CA VAL A 715 15.14 -50.90 -3.94
C VAL A 715 16.09 -50.17 -3.00
N MET A 716 16.19 -50.65 -1.77
CA MET A 716 17.16 -50.15 -0.79
C MET A 716 18.38 -51.08 -0.75
N LYS A 717 19.58 -50.51 -0.81
CA LYS A 717 20.85 -51.26 -0.81
C LYS A 717 21.83 -50.68 0.20
N ASP A 718 22.77 -51.51 0.64
CA ASP A 718 23.97 -51.03 1.35
C ASP A 718 25.11 -50.69 0.37
N ALA A 719 26.20 -50.11 0.90
CA ALA A 719 27.37 -49.73 0.12
C ALA A 719 28.09 -50.91 -0.58
N LYS A 720 27.84 -52.15 -0.14
CA LYS A 720 28.39 -53.38 -0.74
C LYS A 720 27.46 -53.96 -1.81
N GLY A 721 26.30 -53.34 -2.05
CA GLY A 721 25.29 -53.76 -3.00
C GLY A 721 24.37 -54.88 -2.49
N ASN A 722 24.38 -55.19 -1.19
CA ASN A 722 23.40 -56.09 -0.60
C ASN A 722 22.03 -55.43 -0.60
N VAL A 723 21.00 -56.13 -1.09
CA VAL A 723 19.64 -55.60 -1.15
C VAL A 723 18.95 -55.80 0.20
N ILE A 724 18.54 -54.70 0.81
CA ILE A 724 17.87 -54.67 2.11
C ILE A 724 16.37 -54.92 1.91
N ALA A 725 15.75 -54.23 0.96
CA ALA A 725 14.33 -54.34 0.65
C ALA A 725 14.05 -54.04 -0.82
N GLN A 726 13.03 -54.70 -1.37
CA GLN A 726 12.40 -54.40 -2.65
C GLN A 726 10.90 -54.23 -2.39
N LYS A 727 10.36 -53.06 -2.71
CA LYS A 727 8.97 -52.67 -2.45
C LYS A 727 8.38 -51.93 -3.64
N PHE A 728 7.06 -51.78 -3.66
CA PHE A 728 6.34 -51.19 -4.79
C PHE A 728 5.27 -50.19 -4.35
N PHE A 729 5.05 -49.16 -5.15
CA PHE A 729 3.89 -48.27 -5.04
C PHE A 729 3.38 -47.87 -6.43
N ARG A 730 2.17 -47.33 -6.51
CA ARG A 730 1.62 -46.77 -7.75
C ARG A 730 1.56 -45.26 -7.66
N VAL A 731 1.81 -44.60 -8.78
CA VAL A 731 1.46 -43.20 -8.97
C VAL A 731 0.32 -43.09 -9.98
N GLU A 732 -0.46 -42.02 -9.95
CA GLU A 732 -1.49 -41.72 -10.97
C GLU A 732 -1.04 -40.51 -11.78
N LEU A 733 -0.97 -40.67 -13.09
CA LEU A 733 -0.74 -39.56 -14.01
C LEU A 733 -2.02 -38.70 -14.07
N SER A 734 -1.92 -37.47 -13.59
CA SER A 734 -3.07 -36.59 -13.36
C SER A 734 -2.76 -35.14 -13.75
N LEU A 735 -3.81 -34.31 -13.81
CA LEU A 735 -3.70 -32.88 -14.07
C LEU A 735 -3.28 -32.16 -12.79
N SER A 736 -2.06 -31.63 -12.74
CA SER A 736 -1.56 -30.84 -11.60
C SER A 736 -1.76 -29.33 -11.75
N ASP A 737 -1.79 -28.81 -12.98
CA ASP A 737 -1.69 -27.37 -13.28
C ASP A 737 -2.86 -26.81 -14.14
N ALA A 738 -4.02 -27.47 -14.15
CA ALA A 738 -5.14 -27.01 -14.97
C ALA A 738 -5.75 -25.69 -14.45
N LYS A 739 -5.99 -24.73 -15.34
CA LYS A 739 -6.75 -23.52 -15.00
C LYS A 739 -8.23 -23.86 -14.97
N THR A 740 -8.87 -23.62 -13.83
CA THR A 740 -10.28 -23.95 -13.60
C THR A 740 -11.19 -22.74 -13.63
N ASP A 741 -10.65 -21.54 -13.45
CA ASP A 741 -11.42 -20.31 -13.32
C ASP A 741 -11.10 -19.33 -14.44
N PHE A 742 -12.16 -18.91 -15.13
CA PHE A 742 -12.11 -18.04 -16.30
C PHE A 742 -12.99 -16.82 -16.08
N THR A 743 -12.61 -15.70 -16.65
CA THR A 743 -13.40 -14.47 -16.60
C THR A 743 -13.50 -13.87 -17.98
N ILE A 744 -14.72 -13.51 -18.38
CA ILE A 744 -14.98 -12.69 -19.56
C ILE A 744 -15.55 -11.37 -19.07
N GLY A 745 -14.79 -10.30 -19.31
CA GLY A 745 -15.21 -8.93 -19.08
C GLY A 745 -15.87 -8.35 -20.32
N TYR A 746 -16.89 -7.52 -20.11
CA TYR A 746 -17.54 -6.71 -21.13
C TYR A 746 -17.24 -5.24 -20.91
N ASP A 747 -17.40 -4.43 -21.96
CA ASP A 747 -17.22 -2.99 -21.89
C ASP A 747 -18.20 -2.39 -20.88
N GLU A 748 -17.71 -1.42 -20.12
CA GLU A 748 -18.53 -0.68 -19.18
C GLU A 748 -19.59 0.17 -19.90
N PHE A 749 -20.75 0.34 -19.27
CA PHE A 749 -21.82 1.21 -19.78
C PHE A 749 -22.46 2.02 -18.66
N GLU A 750 -22.97 3.21 -18.98
CA GLU A 750 -23.68 4.06 -18.02
C GLU A 750 -25.08 3.51 -17.72
N LEU A 751 -25.57 3.75 -16.50
CA LEU A 751 -26.94 3.45 -16.08
C LEU A 751 -27.97 3.91 -17.13
N THR A 752 -28.93 3.04 -17.45
CA THR A 752 -29.91 3.24 -18.51
C THR A 752 -31.26 2.61 -18.16
N CYS A 753 -32.32 3.10 -18.79
CA CYS A 753 -33.69 2.57 -18.67
C CYS A 753 -33.93 1.33 -19.55
N ASP A 754 -32.98 0.94 -20.40
CA ASP A 754 -33.11 -0.20 -21.31
C ASP A 754 -32.39 -1.45 -20.80
N THR A 755 -32.98 -2.61 -21.01
CA THR A 755 -32.30 -3.89 -20.75
C THR A 755 -31.11 -4.09 -21.70
N LYS A 756 -30.03 -4.70 -21.22
CA LYS A 756 -28.83 -5.01 -22.03
C LYS A 756 -28.62 -6.50 -22.21
N TRP A 757 -28.04 -6.88 -23.35
CA TRP A 757 -27.66 -8.25 -23.66
C TRP A 757 -26.16 -8.34 -23.87
N GLU A 758 -25.52 -9.20 -23.09
CA GLU A 758 -24.15 -9.61 -23.33
C GLU A 758 -24.10 -11.04 -23.85
N VAL A 759 -23.22 -11.30 -24.82
CA VAL A 759 -23.08 -12.62 -25.44
C VAL A 759 -21.65 -13.11 -25.33
N VAL A 760 -21.47 -14.41 -25.13
CA VAL A 760 -20.16 -15.06 -25.28
C VAL A 760 -20.17 -15.80 -26.60
N THR A 761 -19.23 -15.46 -27.48
CA THR A 761 -19.05 -16.13 -28.77
C THR A 761 -18.20 -17.41 -28.64
N TRP A 762 -18.28 -18.30 -29.62
CA TRP A 762 -17.38 -19.45 -29.71
C TRP A 762 -15.90 -19.04 -29.83
N LYS A 763 -15.61 -17.90 -30.45
CA LYS A 763 -14.27 -17.34 -30.49
C LYS A 763 -13.77 -17.03 -29.08
N GLN A 764 -14.57 -16.36 -28.26
CA GLN A 764 -14.21 -16.05 -26.86
C GLN A 764 -14.10 -17.31 -26.00
N ILE A 765 -14.97 -18.32 -26.16
CA ILE A 765 -14.82 -19.60 -25.46
C ILE A 765 -13.48 -20.26 -25.83
N ASN A 766 -13.12 -20.27 -27.12
CA ASN A 766 -11.85 -20.83 -27.55
C ASN A 766 -10.65 -20.04 -26.99
N ASP A 767 -10.71 -18.71 -27.08
CA ASP A 767 -9.59 -17.81 -26.75
C ASP A 767 -9.39 -17.65 -25.23
N VAL A 768 -10.46 -17.72 -24.43
CA VAL A 768 -10.42 -17.48 -22.97
C VAL A 768 -10.45 -18.77 -22.16
N ILE A 769 -11.21 -19.78 -22.59
CA ILE A 769 -11.35 -21.04 -21.85
C ILE A 769 -10.42 -22.09 -22.47
N ILE A 770 -10.71 -22.55 -23.70
CA ILE A 770 -10.08 -23.75 -24.26
C ILE A 770 -8.56 -23.59 -24.40
N SER A 771 -8.08 -22.45 -24.92
CA SER A 771 -6.64 -22.19 -25.08
C SER A 771 -5.88 -22.09 -23.74
N GLN A 772 -6.59 -21.83 -22.63
CA GLN A 772 -6.01 -21.57 -21.31
C GLN A 772 -6.21 -22.70 -20.31
N LEU A 773 -6.84 -23.82 -20.71
CA LEU A 773 -7.08 -24.98 -19.83
C LEU A 773 -5.81 -25.56 -19.21
N GLY A 774 -4.65 -25.35 -19.83
CA GLY A 774 -3.37 -25.96 -19.43
C GLY A 774 -3.16 -27.39 -19.94
N PHE A 775 -4.09 -27.87 -20.78
CA PHE A 775 -4.04 -29.17 -21.45
C PHE A 775 -4.72 -29.10 -22.82
N ASP A 776 -4.29 -29.96 -23.75
CA ASP A 776 -4.83 -30.01 -25.10
C ASP A 776 -6.29 -30.46 -25.13
N MET A 777 -7.18 -29.61 -25.64
CA MET A 777 -8.59 -29.91 -25.91
C MET A 777 -9.07 -29.05 -27.08
N ASN A 778 -9.90 -29.61 -27.96
CA ASN A 778 -10.54 -28.85 -29.04
C ASN A 778 -12.03 -28.57 -28.72
N LYS A 779 -12.68 -27.75 -29.55
CA LYS A 779 -14.10 -27.37 -29.39
C LYS A 779 -15.03 -28.59 -29.28
N ASP A 780 -14.93 -29.55 -30.18
CA ASP A 780 -15.82 -30.71 -30.21
C ASP A 780 -15.63 -31.59 -28.97
N GLN A 781 -14.38 -31.73 -28.51
CA GLN A 781 -14.05 -32.39 -27.26
C GLN A 781 -14.59 -31.62 -26.06
N PHE A 782 -14.53 -30.29 -26.04
CA PHE A 782 -15.09 -29.48 -24.97
C PHE A 782 -16.62 -29.65 -24.88
N VAL A 783 -17.33 -29.57 -26.01
CA VAL A 783 -18.79 -29.78 -26.08
C VAL A 783 -19.19 -31.20 -25.68
N ALA A 784 -18.40 -32.21 -26.03
CA ALA A 784 -18.68 -33.60 -25.69
C ALA A 784 -18.41 -33.92 -24.21
N ASN A 785 -17.46 -33.24 -23.57
CA ASN A 785 -17.01 -33.56 -22.22
C ASN A 785 -17.58 -32.64 -21.14
N TYR A 786 -17.98 -31.40 -21.44
CA TYR A 786 -18.47 -30.43 -20.45
C TYR A 786 -19.95 -30.10 -20.62
N ALA A 787 -20.67 -30.08 -19.50
CA ALA A 787 -22.04 -29.60 -19.41
C ALA A 787 -22.16 -28.50 -18.35
N ALA A 788 -22.94 -27.45 -18.63
CA ALA A 788 -23.23 -26.41 -17.64
C ALA A 788 -24.22 -26.94 -16.59
N THR A 789 -23.86 -26.86 -15.32
CA THR A 789 -24.65 -27.41 -14.20
C THR A 789 -25.17 -26.34 -13.25
N THR A 790 -24.53 -25.18 -13.21
CA THR A 790 -25.03 -24.00 -12.50
C THR A 790 -25.14 -22.87 -13.50
N VAL A 791 -26.37 -22.50 -13.85
CA VAL A 791 -26.67 -21.36 -14.72
C VAL A 791 -27.49 -20.36 -13.91
N PRO A 792 -26.96 -19.14 -13.66
CA PRO A 792 -27.64 -18.16 -12.85
C PRO A 792 -28.82 -17.51 -13.60
N ASN A 793 -29.81 -17.00 -12.87
CA ASN A 793 -30.96 -16.30 -13.46
C ASN A 793 -30.50 -15.15 -14.38
N GLY A 794 -31.13 -15.04 -15.54
CA GLY A 794 -30.77 -14.08 -16.60
C GLY A 794 -29.71 -14.59 -17.58
N VAL A 795 -29.11 -15.76 -17.35
CA VAL A 795 -28.12 -16.37 -18.27
C VAL A 795 -28.71 -17.59 -18.95
N THR A 796 -28.45 -17.74 -20.25
CA THR A 796 -28.77 -18.94 -21.03
C THR A 796 -27.47 -19.55 -21.57
N VAL A 797 -27.31 -20.88 -21.46
CA VAL A 797 -26.14 -21.61 -21.98
C VAL A 797 -26.59 -22.69 -22.95
N ASN A 798 -26.06 -22.65 -24.17
CA ASN A 798 -26.25 -23.67 -25.20
C ASN A 798 -24.92 -23.94 -25.94
N LEU A 799 -24.11 -24.86 -25.40
CA LEU A 799 -22.85 -25.28 -26.02
C LEU A 799 -23.03 -26.07 -27.34
N ALA A 800 -24.26 -26.39 -27.75
CA ALA A 800 -24.53 -27.01 -29.05
C ALA A 800 -24.96 -26.00 -30.12
N ALA A 801 -24.88 -24.69 -29.83
CA ALA A 801 -25.28 -23.65 -30.77
C ALA A 801 -24.50 -23.73 -32.11
N THR A 802 -25.25 -23.89 -33.21
CA THR A 802 -24.75 -23.94 -34.59
C THR A 802 -25.41 -22.84 -35.43
N GLY A 803 -24.62 -21.91 -35.96
CA GLY A 803 -25.07 -20.77 -36.78
C GLY A 803 -24.43 -19.46 -36.32
N GLU A 804 -24.21 -18.51 -37.23
CA GLU A 804 -23.60 -17.20 -36.89
C GLU A 804 -24.49 -16.35 -35.97
N ASP A 805 -25.82 -16.52 -36.05
CA ASP A 805 -26.80 -15.75 -35.27
C ASP A 805 -27.15 -16.34 -33.89
N ILE A 806 -26.59 -17.51 -33.52
CA ILE A 806 -26.90 -18.20 -32.25
C ILE A 806 -25.62 -18.31 -31.41
N GLN A 807 -25.56 -17.55 -30.31
CA GLN A 807 -24.39 -17.52 -29.43
C GLN A 807 -24.47 -18.58 -28.32
N PRO A 808 -23.34 -19.21 -27.93
CA PRO A 808 -23.33 -20.29 -26.95
C PRO A 808 -23.70 -19.85 -25.53
N ILE A 809 -23.50 -18.59 -25.15
CA ILE A 809 -23.96 -18.04 -23.88
C ILE A 809 -24.54 -16.65 -24.12
N SER A 810 -25.69 -16.35 -23.51
CA SER A 810 -26.26 -15.00 -23.46
C SER A 810 -26.62 -14.63 -22.03
N TRP A 811 -26.44 -13.36 -21.69
CA TRP A 811 -26.73 -12.77 -20.39
C TRP A 811 -27.61 -11.53 -20.58
N LEU A 812 -28.85 -11.62 -20.10
CA LEU A 812 -29.79 -10.51 -19.97
C LEU A 812 -29.52 -9.76 -18.67
N ILE A 813 -29.27 -8.46 -18.77
CA ILE A 813 -29.15 -7.52 -17.66
C ILE A 813 -30.40 -6.65 -17.65
N THR A 814 -31.18 -6.76 -16.58
CA THR A 814 -32.42 -6.00 -16.39
C THR A 814 -32.16 -4.68 -15.67
N VAL A 815 -33.09 -3.72 -15.76
CA VAL A 815 -32.99 -2.44 -15.04
C VAL A 815 -32.88 -2.66 -13.53
N ALA A 816 -33.58 -3.65 -12.98
CA ALA A 816 -33.47 -4.03 -11.57
C ALA A 816 -32.08 -4.57 -11.18
N ASP A 817 -31.37 -5.25 -12.09
CA ASP A 817 -29.99 -5.68 -11.82
C ASP A 817 -29.06 -4.45 -11.67
N MET A 818 -29.36 -3.38 -12.39
CA MET A 818 -28.59 -2.13 -12.47
C MET A 818 -28.83 -1.17 -11.30
N MET A 819 -29.65 -1.47 -10.28
CA MET A 819 -29.86 -0.58 -9.12
C MET A 819 -28.52 -0.21 -8.46
N LEU A 820 -28.27 1.09 -8.26
CA LEU A 820 -27.00 1.64 -7.79
C LEU A 820 -27.21 2.46 -6.49
N ASP A 821 -26.29 2.34 -5.52
CA ASP A 821 -26.32 3.08 -4.24
C ASP A 821 -25.46 4.36 -4.26
N GLY A 822 -25.39 5.05 -5.40
CA GLY A 822 -24.55 6.25 -5.57
C GLY A 822 -23.14 6.00 -6.13
N GLU A 823 -22.82 4.76 -6.50
CA GLU A 823 -21.50 4.35 -6.99
C GLU A 823 -21.59 3.41 -8.19
N ASN A 824 -20.49 3.23 -8.93
CA ASN A 824 -20.38 2.23 -10.00
C ASN A 824 -20.62 0.82 -9.44
N LYS A 825 -21.35 -0.02 -10.17
CA LYS A 825 -21.65 -1.39 -9.74
C LYS A 825 -21.14 -2.41 -10.75
N THR A 826 -20.27 -3.30 -10.30
CA THR A 826 -19.88 -4.47 -11.10
C THR A 826 -20.92 -5.57 -10.94
N LEU A 827 -21.60 -5.88 -12.04
CA LEU A 827 -22.48 -7.02 -12.12
C LEU A 827 -21.67 -8.27 -12.46
N SER A 828 -21.98 -9.38 -11.80
CA SER A 828 -21.29 -10.64 -12.04
C SER A 828 -22.23 -11.83 -12.03
N LYS A 829 -22.04 -12.74 -13.00
CA LYS A 829 -22.74 -14.02 -13.09
C LYS A 829 -21.72 -15.15 -13.22
N VAL A 830 -21.90 -16.20 -12.43
CA VAL A 830 -21.00 -17.35 -12.38
C VAL A 830 -21.68 -18.57 -12.99
N ILE A 831 -21.06 -19.15 -14.00
CA ILE A 831 -21.49 -20.38 -14.67
C ILE A 831 -20.51 -21.49 -14.27
N LYS A 832 -21.03 -22.66 -13.87
CA LYS A 832 -20.19 -23.84 -13.60
C LYS A 832 -20.38 -24.91 -14.66
N PHE A 833 -19.27 -25.48 -15.13
CA PHE A 833 -19.22 -26.61 -16.05
C PHE A 833 -18.65 -27.84 -15.35
N THR A 834 -19.37 -28.96 -15.41
CA THR A 834 -18.89 -30.26 -14.92
C THR A 834 -18.48 -31.14 -16.08
N ASN A 835 -17.46 -31.96 -15.90
CA ASN A 835 -17.06 -32.91 -16.91
C ASN A 835 -17.75 -34.28 -16.74
N ALA A 836 -18.17 -34.89 -17.84
CA ALA A 836 -19.01 -36.08 -17.84
C ALA A 836 -18.30 -37.38 -17.43
N ALA A 837 -16.96 -37.43 -17.49
CA ALA A 837 -16.16 -38.64 -17.28
C ALA A 837 -15.36 -38.66 -15.96
N GLY A 838 -15.34 -37.57 -15.19
CA GLY A 838 -14.53 -37.43 -13.97
C GLY A 838 -13.02 -37.34 -14.22
N LEU A 839 -12.59 -37.17 -15.48
CA LEU A 839 -11.18 -37.16 -15.91
C LEU A 839 -10.60 -35.75 -16.04
N TYR A 840 -11.47 -34.74 -16.18
CA TYR A 840 -11.08 -33.34 -16.28
C TYR A 840 -11.48 -32.59 -14.99
N PRO A 841 -10.96 -31.38 -14.72
CA PRO A 841 -11.45 -30.58 -13.60
C PRO A 841 -12.86 -30.03 -13.85
N GLU A 842 -13.51 -29.51 -12.81
CA GLU A 842 -14.68 -28.64 -12.98
C GLU A 842 -14.21 -27.23 -13.37
N LEU A 843 -14.98 -26.54 -14.21
CA LEU A 843 -14.63 -25.19 -14.69
C LEU A 843 -15.66 -24.17 -14.21
N THR A 844 -15.18 -22.97 -13.90
CA THR A 844 -15.98 -21.80 -13.55
C THR A 844 -15.75 -20.71 -14.58
N LEU A 845 -16.81 -20.20 -15.20
CA LEU A 845 -16.78 -18.99 -16.02
C LEU A 845 -17.51 -17.86 -15.29
N THR A 846 -16.80 -16.77 -15.05
CA THR A 846 -17.38 -15.55 -14.49
C THR A 846 -17.57 -14.53 -15.60
N LEU A 847 -18.82 -14.11 -15.81
CA LEU A 847 -19.17 -12.96 -16.65
C LEU A 847 -19.13 -11.71 -15.78
N LYS A 848 -18.49 -10.64 -16.26
CA LYS A 848 -18.39 -9.36 -15.55
C LYS A 848 -18.65 -8.18 -16.47
N VAL A 849 -19.48 -7.25 -16.02
CA VAL A 849 -19.63 -5.94 -16.65
C VAL A 849 -19.80 -4.90 -15.54
N THR A 850 -19.30 -3.70 -15.77
CA THR A 850 -19.48 -2.58 -14.84
C THR A 850 -20.55 -1.64 -15.38
N VAL A 851 -21.55 -1.37 -14.54
CA VAL A 851 -22.52 -0.30 -14.76
C VAL A 851 -21.99 0.93 -14.06
N ASN A 852 -21.68 1.95 -14.84
CA ASN A 852 -21.15 3.20 -14.34
C ASN A 852 -22.28 4.10 -13.86
N TRP A 853 -22.04 4.75 -12.72
CA TRP A 853 -22.87 5.80 -12.20
C TRP A 853 -22.91 6.97 -13.22
N PRO A 854 -24.06 7.59 -13.50
CA PRO A 854 -24.18 8.62 -14.54
C PRO A 854 -23.15 9.74 -14.38
N SER A 855 -22.42 10.06 -15.45
CA SER A 855 -21.45 11.17 -15.47
C SER A 855 -22.10 12.54 -15.25
N LYS A 856 -23.40 12.67 -15.56
CA LYS A 856 -24.21 13.85 -15.28
C LYS A 856 -25.31 13.47 -14.30
N LEU A 857 -25.15 13.89 -13.05
CA LEU A 857 -26.16 13.71 -12.02
C LEU A 857 -27.34 14.66 -12.24
N PRO A 858 -28.54 14.29 -11.76
CA PRO A 858 -29.66 15.22 -11.68
C PRO A 858 -29.22 16.52 -11.00
N ALA A 859 -29.63 17.65 -11.56
CA ALA A 859 -29.23 18.95 -11.07
C ALA A 859 -30.41 19.93 -11.10
N PHE A 860 -30.38 20.90 -10.20
CA PHE A 860 -31.38 21.94 -10.12
C PHE A 860 -31.43 22.79 -11.40
N GLY A 861 -32.64 23.10 -11.86
CA GLY A 861 -32.87 24.12 -12.88
C GLY A 861 -32.40 25.51 -12.43
N GLU A 862 -32.15 26.39 -13.40
CA GLU A 862 -31.63 27.75 -13.17
C GLU A 862 -32.56 28.58 -12.27
N LEU A 863 -31.97 29.36 -11.36
CA LEU A 863 -32.68 30.22 -10.43
C LEU A 863 -32.83 31.65 -10.96
N ILE A 864 -33.92 32.31 -10.56
CA ILE A 864 -34.12 33.75 -10.66
C ILE A 864 -33.63 34.40 -9.35
N PRO A 865 -32.50 35.12 -9.34
CA PRO A 865 -31.87 35.64 -8.12
C PRO A 865 -32.75 36.57 -7.27
N ALA A 866 -33.77 37.18 -7.89
CA ALA A 866 -34.71 38.07 -7.21
C ALA A 866 -35.65 37.35 -6.24
N LEU A 867 -35.90 36.05 -6.45
CA LEU A 867 -36.81 35.23 -5.66
C LEU A 867 -36.05 34.22 -4.81
N TRP A 868 -35.03 33.59 -5.40
CA TRP A 868 -34.17 32.63 -4.73
C TRP A 868 -32.77 33.19 -4.52
N ASN A 869 -32.29 33.16 -3.27
CA ASN A 869 -30.90 33.51 -2.93
C ASN A 869 -30.29 32.37 -2.09
N ASN A 870 -29.12 31.85 -2.50
CA ASN A 870 -28.47 30.70 -1.87
C ASN A 870 -29.41 29.50 -1.62
N ASN A 871 -30.17 29.07 -2.63
CA ASN A 871 -31.16 27.99 -2.50
C ASN A 871 -32.17 28.20 -1.36
N THR A 872 -32.44 29.46 -1.01
CA THR A 872 -33.46 29.88 -0.04
C THR A 872 -34.48 30.78 -0.74
N LEU A 873 -35.75 30.37 -0.74
CA LEU A 873 -36.87 31.19 -1.20
C LEU A 873 -37.41 32.03 -0.04
N ARG A 874 -37.63 33.32 -0.26
CA ARG A 874 -38.33 34.15 0.72
C ARG A 874 -39.83 33.96 0.58
N VAL A 875 -40.46 33.39 1.59
CA VAL A 875 -41.92 33.27 1.68
C VAL A 875 -42.46 34.56 2.29
N LEU A 876 -43.13 35.34 1.46
CA LEU A 876 -43.75 36.63 1.76
C LEU A 876 -45.27 36.45 1.74
N PRO A 877 -46.05 37.29 2.46
CA PRO A 877 -47.49 37.30 2.28
C PRO A 877 -47.83 37.70 0.84
N GLU A 878 -48.88 37.16 0.24
CA GLU A 878 -49.32 37.47 -1.12
C GLU A 878 -49.47 38.98 -1.33
N ALA A 879 -48.71 39.59 -2.24
CA ALA A 879 -48.68 41.05 -2.39
C ALA A 879 -50.08 41.67 -2.55
N MET A 880 -50.36 42.75 -1.81
CA MET A 880 -51.65 43.45 -1.87
C MET A 880 -51.99 43.87 -3.30
N ALA A 881 -53.18 43.48 -3.77
CA ALA A 881 -53.71 43.95 -5.05
C ALA A 881 -53.82 45.48 -5.08
N LYS A 882 -53.52 46.08 -6.23
CA LYS A 882 -53.65 47.53 -6.45
C LYS A 882 -54.66 47.78 -7.58
N PRO A 883 -55.80 48.47 -7.34
CA PRO A 883 -56.24 49.05 -6.06
C PRO A 883 -56.63 48.00 -5.01
N TYR A 884 -56.61 48.39 -3.73
CA TYR A 884 -56.97 47.50 -2.62
C TYR A 884 -58.41 46.99 -2.73
N VAL A 885 -58.58 45.69 -2.46
CA VAL A 885 -59.88 45.01 -2.45
C VAL A 885 -60.33 44.89 -1.00
N ALA A 886 -61.40 45.60 -0.65
CA ALA A 886 -61.93 45.60 0.72
C ALA A 886 -62.29 44.18 1.19
N GLY A 887 -61.75 43.80 2.35
CA GLY A 887 -61.97 42.47 2.97
C GLY A 887 -60.87 41.44 2.67
N VAL A 888 -59.93 41.74 1.77
CA VAL A 888 -58.76 40.89 1.51
C VAL A 888 -57.63 41.27 2.47
N THR A 889 -57.12 40.29 3.21
CA THR A 889 -56.02 40.47 4.16
C THR A 889 -54.80 39.65 3.76
N ALA A 890 -53.63 40.00 4.29
CA ALA A 890 -52.38 39.28 4.03
C ALA A 890 -52.53 37.77 4.30
N THR A 891 -52.09 36.94 3.35
CA THR A 891 -52.10 35.47 3.44
C THR A 891 -50.78 34.91 2.92
N TYR A 892 -50.27 33.84 3.51
CA TYR A 892 -49.09 33.14 3.00
C TYR A 892 -49.53 31.92 2.19
N ASN A 893 -49.51 32.07 0.87
CA ASN A 893 -49.66 30.98 -0.09
C ASN A 893 -48.62 31.22 -1.19
N THR A 894 -47.60 30.38 -1.26
CA THR A 894 -46.44 30.60 -2.13
C THR A 894 -46.18 29.36 -2.95
N ASN A 895 -46.27 29.46 -4.28
CA ASN A 895 -45.75 28.44 -5.18
C ASN A 895 -44.22 28.38 -5.00
N VAL A 896 -43.70 27.34 -4.37
CA VAL A 896 -42.27 27.18 -4.10
C VAL A 896 -41.47 26.87 -5.36
N LEU A 897 -42.09 26.46 -6.47
CA LEU A 897 -41.41 26.36 -7.76
C LEU A 897 -41.19 27.73 -8.41
N GLN A 898 -41.88 28.78 -7.93
CA GLN A 898 -41.74 30.12 -8.48
C GLN A 898 -40.29 30.59 -8.36
N GLY A 899 -39.77 31.16 -9.45
CA GLY A 899 -38.39 31.62 -9.50
C GLY A 899 -37.36 30.54 -9.85
N ARG A 900 -37.77 29.30 -10.14
CA ARG A 900 -36.94 28.30 -10.83
C ARG A 900 -37.43 28.15 -12.28
N LYS A 901 -36.51 28.14 -13.25
CA LYS A 901 -36.87 27.98 -14.68
C LYS A 901 -37.07 26.49 -15.00
N THR A 902 -38.03 26.18 -15.88
CA THR A 902 -38.16 24.82 -16.42
C THR A 902 -37.04 24.49 -17.41
N PRO A 903 -36.56 23.24 -17.45
CA PRO A 903 -36.97 22.16 -16.55
C PRO A 903 -36.45 22.38 -15.12
N TYR A 904 -37.32 22.17 -14.12
CA TYR A 904 -37.02 22.38 -12.70
C TYR A 904 -35.90 21.45 -12.22
N LEU A 905 -35.77 20.28 -12.84
CA LEU A 905 -34.67 19.33 -12.69
C LEU A 905 -34.08 19.01 -14.07
N THR A 906 -32.76 18.95 -14.17
CA THR A 906 -32.01 18.63 -15.38
C THR A 906 -31.29 17.29 -15.22
N ASN A 907 -30.90 16.65 -16.33
CA ASN A 907 -30.19 15.36 -16.36
C ASN A 907 -30.96 14.15 -15.80
N LEU A 908 -32.30 14.16 -15.85
CA LEU A 908 -33.13 12.99 -15.53
C LEU A 908 -33.10 11.96 -16.68
N LEU A 909 -33.07 10.66 -16.36
CA LEU A 909 -33.27 9.58 -17.33
C LEU A 909 -34.76 9.49 -17.70
N ASP A 910 -35.08 8.88 -18.84
CA ASP A 910 -36.46 8.84 -19.35
C ASP A 910 -37.43 8.08 -18.43
N CYS A 911 -36.92 7.21 -17.57
CA CYS A 911 -37.66 6.46 -16.55
C CYS A 911 -37.49 7.03 -15.14
N SER A 912 -36.84 8.18 -14.96
CA SER A 912 -36.63 8.76 -13.63
C SER A 912 -37.90 9.40 -13.07
N GLU A 913 -38.11 9.22 -11.78
CA GLU A 913 -39.19 9.83 -10.99
C GLU A 913 -38.59 10.82 -9.97
N TRP A 914 -39.32 11.86 -9.57
CA TRP A 914 -38.85 12.84 -8.56
C TRP A 914 -39.95 13.23 -7.57
N ASP A 915 -39.60 13.80 -6.41
CA ASP A 915 -40.56 14.27 -5.41
C ASP A 915 -39.99 15.44 -4.59
N LEU A 916 -40.84 16.42 -4.26
CA LEU A 916 -40.53 17.60 -3.46
C LEU A 916 -41.22 17.45 -2.10
N VAL A 917 -40.43 17.03 -1.13
CA VAL A 917 -40.85 16.84 0.24
C VAL A 917 -40.21 17.89 1.13
N PHE A 918 -40.56 17.94 2.40
CA PHE A 918 -39.78 18.72 3.36
C PHE A 918 -38.60 17.90 3.90
N ALA A 919 -37.41 18.51 4.00
CA ALA A 919 -36.14 17.83 4.25
C ALA A 919 -35.97 17.29 5.69
N THR A 920 -36.58 17.95 6.68
CA THR A 920 -36.57 17.54 8.08
C THR A 920 -37.90 17.91 8.69
N ALA A 921 -38.70 16.90 9.00
CA ALA A 921 -39.91 17.04 9.77
C ALA A 921 -39.65 17.57 11.18
N PRO A 922 -40.17 18.73 11.61
CA PRO A 922 -40.45 18.95 13.03
C PRO A 922 -41.33 17.79 13.54
N LYS A 923 -41.24 17.41 14.82
CA LYS A 923 -42.06 16.33 15.41
C LYS A 923 -43.56 16.53 15.06
N GLY A 924 -44.10 15.72 14.14
CA GLY A 924 -45.51 15.79 13.72
C GLY A 924 -45.75 15.67 12.20
N TYR A 925 -44.96 14.89 11.46
CA TYR A 925 -45.20 14.66 10.03
C TYR A 925 -46.21 13.56 9.79
N GLU A 926 -47.25 13.88 9.03
CA GLU A 926 -48.19 12.92 8.47
C GLU A 926 -48.26 13.16 6.96
N VAL A 927 -48.09 12.09 6.17
CA VAL A 927 -48.43 12.10 4.75
C VAL A 927 -49.90 11.74 4.67
N ASN A 928 -50.72 12.65 4.16
CA ASN A 928 -52.14 12.41 4.01
C ASN A 928 -52.43 11.49 2.81
N GLU A 929 -53.61 10.84 2.80
CA GLU A 929 -54.09 10.02 1.67
C GLU A 929 -54.21 10.80 0.35
N ASP A 930 -54.05 12.13 0.37
CA ASP A 930 -54.14 13.01 -0.78
C ASP A 930 -52.79 13.56 -1.27
N ASN A 931 -51.66 12.97 -0.85
CA ASN A 931 -50.30 13.35 -1.22
C ASN A 931 -49.91 14.80 -0.87
N SER A 932 -50.56 15.38 0.14
CA SER A 932 -50.10 16.62 0.77
C SER A 932 -49.15 16.35 1.93
N TYR A 933 -48.16 17.22 2.09
CA TYR A 933 -47.20 17.20 3.18
C TYR A 933 -47.57 18.27 4.22
N GLU A 934 -47.72 17.88 5.49
CA GLU A 934 -48.14 18.78 6.56
C GLU A 934 -47.02 19.07 7.58
N ILE A 935 -47.00 20.30 8.09
CA ILE A 935 -46.20 20.71 9.24
C ILE A 935 -47.15 20.96 10.41
N VAL A 936 -47.04 20.12 11.44
CA VAL A 936 -47.77 20.27 12.69
C VAL A 936 -46.81 20.76 13.77
N LEU A 937 -47.15 21.83 14.47
CA LEU A 937 -46.37 22.32 15.61
C LEU A 937 -47.00 21.88 16.94
N PRO A 938 -46.19 21.53 17.96
CA PRO A 938 -46.70 21.27 19.29
C PRO A 938 -47.33 22.55 19.86
N GLY A 939 -48.43 22.42 20.61
CA GLY A 939 -49.04 23.58 21.26
C GLY A 939 -48.13 24.21 22.32
N GLU A 940 -48.44 25.45 22.73
CA GLU A 940 -47.60 26.24 23.65
C GLU A 940 -47.30 25.55 24.99
N LYS A 941 -48.17 24.64 25.43
CA LYS A 941 -47.94 23.75 26.58
C LYS A 941 -47.87 22.30 26.12
N GLU A 942 -47.08 21.50 26.84
CA GLU A 942 -46.91 20.05 26.59
C GLU A 942 -48.23 19.24 26.59
N THR A 943 -49.33 19.81 27.12
CA THR A 943 -50.67 19.21 27.18
C THR A 943 -51.60 19.58 26.02
N ASP A 944 -51.20 20.52 25.17
CA ASP A 944 -52.01 21.05 24.08
C ASP A 944 -51.90 20.12 22.85
N ALA A 945 -53.01 19.93 22.14
CA ALA A 945 -53.02 19.12 20.92
C ALA A 945 -52.13 19.79 19.85
N PRO A 946 -51.26 19.04 19.16
CA PRO A 946 -50.53 19.55 18.00
C PRO A 946 -51.49 20.16 16.98
N ALA A 947 -51.15 21.33 16.44
CA ALA A 947 -52.00 22.05 15.49
C ALA A 947 -51.28 22.18 14.13
N LEU A 948 -52.04 21.98 13.06
CA LEU A 948 -51.55 22.18 11.69
C LEU A 948 -51.10 23.64 11.53
N ALA A 949 -49.87 23.81 11.06
CA ALA A 949 -49.23 25.11 10.95
C ALA A 949 -49.01 25.50 9.48
N ALA A 950 -48.65 24.53 8.63
CA ALA A 950 -48.49 24.75 7.19
C ALA A 950 -48.68 23.44 6.39
N THR A 951 -48.98 23.57 5.10
CA THR A 951 -49.13 22.44 4.16
C THR A 951 -48.37 22.73 2.85
N LEU A 952 -47.80 21.69 2.25
CA LEU A 952 -47.18 21.69 0.91
C LEU A 952 -47.88 20.66 0.02
N TRP A 953 -48.33 21.05 -1.16
CA TRP A 953 -48.99 20.16 -2.13
C TRP A 953 -48.74 20.62 -3.57
N TYR A 954 -49.10 19.78 -4.54
CA TYR A 954 -49.00 20.07 -5.97
C TYR A 954 -50.34 20.49 -6.59
N GLY A 955 -50.31 21.53 -7.44
CA GLY A 955 -51.42 21.96 -8.32
C GLY A 955 -52.40 23.02 -7.76
N GLU A 956 -53.35 23.42 -8.62
CA GLU A 956 -54.50 24.26 -8.26
C GLU A 956 -55.55 23.45 -7.47
N THR A 957 -56.38 24.14 -6.68
CA THR A 957 -57.35 23.71 -5.65
C THR A 957 -58.17 22.41 -5.86
N ASP A 958 -58.15 21.79 -7.05
CA ASP A 958 -58.76 20.51 -7.40
C ASP A 958 -57.71 19.46 -7.88
N LYS A 959 -56.75 19.10 -7.01
CA LYS A 959 -55.88 17.89 -7.00
C LYS A 959 -55.67 17.19 -8.37
N ALA A 960 -54.65 17.61 -9.13
CA ALA A 960 -54.17 16.87 -10.29
C ALA A 960 -53.61 15.49 -9.89
N THR A 961 -53.77 14.47 -10.75
CA THR A 961 -53.23 13.12 -10.52
C THR A 961 -51.71 13.13 -10.55
N TYR A 962 -51.12 12.79 -9.42
CA TYR A 962 -49.68 12.66 -9.13
C TYR A 962 -48.99 11.63 -10.05
N ASP A 963 -48.12 12.10 -10.95
CA ASP A 963 -47.15 11.26 -11.67
C ASP A 963 -45.88 12.10 -11.94
N LEU A 964 -44.99 12.18 -10.95
CA LEU A 964 -43.81 13.06 -10.96
C LEU A 964 -42.66 12.46 -11.79
N ASP A 965 -42.94 12.22 -13.07
CA ASP A 965 -41.98 11.71 -14.03
C ASP A 965 -41.05 12.82 -14.57
N LYS A 966 -40.18 12.45 -15.51
CA LYS A 966 -39.30 13.39 -16.19
C LYS A 966 -40.05 14.48 -16.98
N ASP A 967 -41.22 14.18 -17.54
CA ASP A 967 -41.98 15.12 -18.35
C ASP A 967 -42.52 16.26 -17.46
N ASP A 968 -43.01 15.93 -16.26
CA ASP A 968 -43.48 16.89 -15.25
C ASP A 968 -42.38 17.85 -14.77
N ALA A 969 -41.12 17.40 -14.69
CA ALA A 969 -40.00 18.28 -14.37
C ALA A 969 -39.83 19.42 -15.39
N SER A 970 -40.37 19.27 -16.61
CA SER A 970 -40.31 20.25 -17.69
C SER A 970 -41.58 21.08 -17.85
N ASP A 971 -42.67 20.76 -17.13
CA ASP A 971 -43.95 21.45 -17.22
C ASP A 971 -43.92 22.79 -16.47
N ASN A 972 -44.09 23.91 -17.19
CA ASN A 972 -44.07 25.24 -16.60
C ASN A 972 -45.40 25.66 -15.95
N THR A 973 -46.41 24.80 -16.02
CA THR A 973 -47.72 24.98 -15.39
C THR A 973 -47.85 24.23 -14.07
N LEU A 974 -46.87 23.38 -13.72
CA LEU A 974 -46.81 22.70 -12.43
C LEU A 974 -46.57 23.70 -11.30
N GLU A 975 -47.40 23.62 -10.25
CA GLU A 975 -47.25 24.42 -9.03
C GLU A 975 -47.00 23.51 -7.83
N ALA A 976 -46.14 23.93 -6.91
CA ALA A 976 -46.03 23.33 -5.58
C ALA A 976 -46.31 24.41 -4.54
N ASN A 977 -47.47 24.42 -3.93
CA ASN A 977 -47.95 25.52 -3.11
C ASN A 977 -47.67 25.27 -1.62
N PHE A 978 -46.95 26.20 -0.98
CA PHE A 978 -46.70 26.24 0.47
C PHE A 978 -47.62 27.26 1.14
N PHE A 979 -48.51 26.78 2.01
CA PHE A 979 -49.51 27.57 2.68
C PHE A 979 -49.33 27.54 4.19
N ILE A 980 -49.47 28.70 4.85
CA ILE A 980 -49.41 28.82 6.31
C ILE A 980 -50.81 29.09 6.85
N GLU A 981 -51.23 28.30 7.83
CA GLU A 981 -52.51 28.46 8.50
C GLU A 981 -52.53 29.71 9.41
N ASN A 982 -53.55 30.56 9.31
CA ASN A 982 -53.70 31.72 10.21
C ASN A 982 -54.31 31.30 11.56
N ASN A 983 -53.63 30.40 12.27
CA ASN A 983 -53.94 29.96 13.62
C ASN A 983 -52.71 30.16 14.54
N ALA A 984 -52.80 29.81 15.82
CA ALA A 984 -51.71 30.02 16.77
C ALA A 984 -50.38 29.38 16.31
N ALA A 985 -50.42 28.19 15.68
CA ALA A 985 -49.24 27.50 15.20
C ALA A 985 -48.61 28.20 13.98
N GLY A 986 -49.41 28.57 12.97
CA GLY A 986 -48.87 29.28 11.82
C GLY A 986 -48.47 30.73 12.10
N ILE A 987 -49.12 31.43 13.04
CA ILE A 987 -48.66 32.73 13.55
C ILE A 987 -47.28 32.57 14.20
N ALA A 988 -47.08 31.56 15.06
CA ALA A 988 -45.78 31.28 15.66
C ALA A 988 -44.69 31.00 14.60
N MET A 989 -45.03 30.32 13.49
CA MET A 989 -44.09 30.12 12.36
C MET A 989 -43.64 31.44 11.72
N VAL A 990 -44.56 32.38 11.54
CA VAL A 990 -44.28 33.69 10.95
C VAL A 990 -43.50 34.59 11.92
N GLU A 991 -43.89 34.62 13.19
CA GLU A 991 -43.23 35.43 14.22
C GLU A 991 -41.79 35.00 14.51
N GLN A 992 -41.49 33.71 14.36
CA GLN A 992 -40.15 33.16 14.50
C GLN A 992 -39.33 33.25 13.21
N GLU A 993 -39.92 33.72 12.09
CA GLU A 993 -39.30 33.71 10.76
C GLU A 993 -38.68 32.34 10.44
N MET A 994 -39.45 31.28 10.69
CA MET A 994 -38.94 29.91 10.58
C MET A 994 -38.38 29.65 9.17
N THR A 995 -37.26 28.93 9.15
CA THR A 995 -36.67 28.42 7.92
C THR A 995 -36.98 26.93 7.82
N ILE A 996 -37.68 26.53 6.77
CA ILE A 996 -38.11 25.15 6.54
C ILE A 996 -37.28 24.58 5.39
N GLY A 997 -36.71 23.40 5.59
CA GLY A 997 -35.98 22.69 4.54
C GLY A 997 -36.92 21.95 3.60
N LEU A 998 -36.61 21.98 2.30
CA LEU A 998 -37.26 21.21 1.24
C LEU A 998 -36.25 20.20 0.67
N GLY A 999 -36.63 18.92 0.64
CA GLY A 999 -35.88 17.81 0.07
C GLY A 999 -36.41 17.46 -1.31
N TRP A 1000 -35.50 17.27 -2.27
CA TRP A 1000 -35.82 16.87 -3.63
C TRP A 1000 -35.35 15.44 -3.84
N ASN A 1001 -36.26 14.47 -3.74
CA ASN A 1001 -35.96 13.05 -3.87
C ASN A 1001 -36.05 12.64 -5.34
N ILE A 1002 -35.08 11.89 -5.84
CA ILE A 1002 -35.04 11.47 -7.24
C ILE A 1002 -34.77 9.97 -7.29
N GLU A 1003 -35.64 9.23 -7.96
CA GLU A 1003 -35.42 7.83 -8.34
C GLU A 1003 -34.94 7.82 -9.80
N LEU A 1004 -33.83 7.14 -10.07
CA LEU A 1004 -33.18 7.20 -11.39
C LEU A 1004 -33.65 6.12 -12.38
N THR A 1005 -34.24 5.02 -11.90
CA THR A 1005 -34.36 3.74 -12.61
C THR A 1005 -35.78 3.26 -12.91
N GLY A 1006 -36.81 3.98 -12.47
CA GLY A 1006 -38.22 3.64 -12.62
C GLY A 1006 -38.65 2.34 -11.94
N VAL A 1007 -37.88 1.85 -10.94
CA VAL A 1007 -38.17 0.56 -10.26
C VAL A 1007 -38.71 0.73 -8.83
N GLY A 1008 -38.85 1.97 -8.35
CA GLY A 1008 -39.50 2.33 -7.08
C GLY A 1008 -38.59 3.05 -6.08
N TYR A 1009 -39.20 3.81 -5.14
CA TYR A 1009 -38.53 4.70 -4.15
C TYR A 1009 -37.76 4.00 -3.01
N ASP A 1010 -37.17 2.82 -3.24
CA ASP A 1010 -36.47 2.08 -2.20
C ASP A 1010 -35.13 2.74 -1.78
N ASN A 1011 -34.53 3.58 -2.64
CA ASN A 1011 -33.33 4.37 -2.33
C ASN A 1011 -33.20 5.66 -3.19
N PRO A 1012 -33.93 6.75 -2.86
CA PRO A 1012 -33.91 7.97 -3.67
C PRO A 1012 -32.60 8.76 -3.52
N TYR A 1013 -32.07 9.25 -4.64
CA TYR A 1013 -31.03 10.27 -4.66
C TYR A 1013 -31.62 11.62 -4.25
N THR A 1014 -31.30 12.10 -3.06
CA THR A 1014 -31.73 13.44 -2.62
C THR A 1014 -30.81 14.51 -3.21
N LEU A 1015 -31.36 15.30 -4.13
CA LEU A 1015 -30.72 16.51 -4.62
C LEU A 1015 -30.74 17.55 -3.49
N GLY A 1016 -29.56 18.01 -3.07
CA GLY A 1016 -29.32 18.70 -1.79
C GLY A 1016 -30.36 19.76 -1.39
N ASN A 1017 -30.56 19.94 -0.08
CA ASN A 1017 -31.73 20.65 0.44
C ASN A 1017 -31.82 22.12 -0.01
N THR A 1018 -32.98 22.47 -0.55
CA THR A 1018 -33.40 23.88 -0.67
C THR A 1018 -34.12 24.28 0.61
N SER A 1019 -34.34 25.56 0.83
CA SER A 1019 -35.12 26.01 1.99
C SER A 1019 -36.06 27.13 1.63
N ILE A 1020 -37.10 27.29 2.44
CA ILE A 1020 -37.98 28.43 2.42
C ILE A 1020 -37.81 29.18 3.73
N LYS A 1021 -37.62 30.49 3.66
CA LYS A 1021 -37.51 31.37 4.82
C LYS A 1021 -38.75 32.25 4.88
N ILE A 1022 -39.52 32.08 5.94
CA ILE A 1022 -40.71 32.89 6.20
C ILE A 1022 -40.24 34.27 6.66
N ILE A 1023 -40.82 35.32 6.09
CA ILE A 1023 -40.46 36.72 6.38
C ILE A 1023 -41.65 37.40 7.03
N LYS A 1024 -41.43 38.11 8.15
CA LYS A 1024 -42.50 38.88 8.80
C LYS A 1024 -43.15 39.88 7.84
N PRO A 1025 -44.48 40.07 7.90
CA PRO A 1025 -45.17 40.97 6.97
C PRO A 1025 -44.79 42.44 7.20
N LEU A 1026 -44.51 42.84 8.46
CA LEU A 1026 -44.06 44.18 8.84
C LEU A 1026 -42.61 44.11 9.32
N GLN A 1027 -41.75 45.01 8.85
CA GLN A 1027 -40.30 44.92 9.03
C GLN A 1027 -39.75 45.95 10.03
N LYS A 1028 -40.28 47.17 10.02
CA LYS A 1028 -39.86 48.24 10.94
C LYS A 1028 -40.89 49.34 11.06
N ALA A 1029 -40.83 50.09 12.17
CA ALA A 1029 -41.55 51.34 12.32
C ALA A 1029 -40.60 52.45 12.82
N GLU A 1030 -40.72 53.64 12.22
CA GLU A 1030 -39.88 54.80 12.52
C GLU A 1030 -40.70 56.09 12.52
N THR A 1031 -40.40 57.01 13.43
CA THR A 1031 -40.98 58.35 13.46
C THR A 1031 -39.91 59.36 13.09
N ALA A 1032 -40.11 60.09 11.99
CA ALA A 1032 -39.14 61.05 11.47
C ALA A 1032 -39.29 62.44 12.12
N ASN A 1033 -38.21 63.23 12.12
CA ASN A 1033 -38.18 64.63 12.53
C ASN A 1033 -38.62 64.89 14.00
N ILE A 1034 -38.27 63.99 14.91
CA ILE A 1034 -38.51 64.21 16.35
C ILE A 1034 -37.53 65.28 16.87
N GLU A 1035 -38.06 66.39 17.35
CA GLU A 1035 -37.26 67.45 17.97
C GLU A 1035 -36.50 66.91 19.21
N PRO A 1036 -35.19 67.18 19.36
CA PRO A 1036 -34.44 66.73 20.53
C PRO A 1036 -35.02 67.27 21.84
N ILE A 1037 -34.94 66.48 22.92
CA ILE A 1037 -35.30 66.91 24.27
C ILE A 1037 -34.07 67.49 24.94
N LYS A 1038 -34.18 68.67 25.56
CA LYS A 1038 -33.07 69.28 26.30
C LYS A 1038 -33.15 68.89 27.78
N GLN A 1039 -32.08 68.34 28.36
CA GLN A 1039 -32.10 67.99 29.78
C GLN A 1039 -32.13 69.26 30.66
N ASN A 1040 -33.29 69.63 31.18
CA ASN A 1040 -33.47 70.75 32.10
C ASN A 1040 -34.65 70.46 33.06
N SER A 1041 -35.02 71.43 33.89
CA SER A 1041 -36.18 71.31 34.79
C SER A 1041 -37.51 71.73 34.16
N VAL A 1042 -37.57 71.92 32.84
CA VAL A 1042 -38.80 72.32 32.12
C VAL A 1042 -39.40 71.09 31.47
N GLU A 1043 -40.69 70.89 31.73
CA GLU A 1043 -41.47 69.82 31.11
C GLU A 1043 -41.47 69.96 29.58
N GLN A 1044 -41.19 68.86 28.87
CA GLN A 1044 -41.10 68.82 27.42
C GLN A 1044 -41.83 67.60 26.87
N THR A 1045 -42.69 67.83 25.87
CA THR A 1045 -43.52 66.79 25.29
C THR A 1045 -43.24 66.56 23.80
N ARG A 1046 -43.27 65.31 23.33
CA ARG A 1046 -43.12 64.89 21.92
C ARG A 1046 -44.20 63.88 21.56
N ASN A 1047 -44.94 64.11 20.49
CA ASN A 1047 -45.89 63.13 19.96
C ASN A 1047 -45.16 62.20 18.99
N LEU A 1048 -44.90 60.96 19.42
CA LEU A 1048 -44.17 59.95 18.65
C LEU A 1048 -45.08 59.18 17.68
N ALA A 1049 -46.39 59.15 17.94
CA ALA A 1049 -47.36 58.56 17.03
C ALA A 1049 -47.58 59.45 15.78
N ALA A 1050 -47.44 60.77 15.94
CA ALA A 1050 -47.54 61.72 14.83
C ALA A 1050 -46.41 61.51 13.82
N GLY A 1051 -46.74 60.93 12.66
CA GLY A 1051 -45.78 60.64 11.60
C GLY A 1051 -45.07 59.29 11.74
N LEU A 1052 -45.57 58.39 12.60
CA LEU A 1052 -45.13 56.99 12.65
C LEU A 1052 -45.31 56.34 11.27
N THR A 1053 -44.22 55.86 10.70
CA THR A 1053 -44.17 55.21 9.39
C THR A 1053 -43.79 53.75 9.57
N ILE A 1054 -44.66 52.84 9.12
CA ILE A 1054 -44.44 51.40 9.09
C ILE A 1054 -43.93 51.02 7.70
N THR A 1055 -42.94 50.14 7.65
CA THR A 1055 -42.42 49.55 6.42
C THR A 1055 -42.76 48.07 6.36
N ASP A 1056 -43.40 47.60 5.28
CA ASP A 1056 -43.70 46.19 5.08
C ASP A 1056 -42.54 45.39 4.46
N ALA A 1057 -42.73 44.08 4.32
CA ALA A 1057 -41.77 43.14 3.73
C ALA A 1057 -41.41 43.41 2.26
N PHE A 1058 -42.25 44.17 1.56
CA PHE A 1058 -42.04 44.63 0.18
C PHE A 1058 -41.35 46.00 0.10
N GLY A 1059 -41.07 46.63 1.24
CA GLY A 1059 -40.46 47.96 1.33
C GLY A 1059 -41.44 49.12 1.15
N ASN A 1060 -42.75 48.86 1.09
CA ASN A 1060 -43.76 49.90 1.06
C ASN A 1060 -43.79 50.60 2.42
N LYS A 1061 -43.76 51.94 2.40
CA LYS A 1061 -43.90 52.77 3.60
C LYS A 1061 -45.31 53.34 3.69
N PHE A 1062 -45.97 53.17 4.83
CA PHE A 1062 -47.31 53.70 5.07
C PHE A 1062 -47.45 54.22 6.49
N GLN A 1063 -48.36 55.17 6.68
CA GLN A 1063 -48.59 55.84 7.96
C GLN A 1063 -50.06 55.70 8.38
N GLN A 1064 -50.30 55.96 9.66
CA GLN A 1064 -51.63 56.29 10.15
C GLN A 1064 -52.11 57.61 9.57
N TYR A 1065 -53.21 57.61 8.83
CA TYR A 1065 -53.79 58.87 8.34
C TYR A 1065 -54.60 59.59 9.44
N ASN A 1066 -55.36 58.88 10.28
CA ASN A 1066 -55.89 59.32 11.59
C ASN A 1066 -56.50 58.11 12.36
N ARG A 1067 -56.83 58.26 13.66
CA ARG A 1067 -57.41 57.19 14.51
C ARG A 1067 -58.76 56.63 14.01
N ASN A 1068 -59.45 57.35 13.12
CA ASN A 1068 -60.78 57.04 12.59
C ASN A 1068 -60.78 56.71 11.08
N THR A 1069 -59.62 56.63 10.41
CA THR A 1069 -59.52 56.37 8.96
C THR A 1069 -58.27 55.53 8.69
N LEU A 1070 -58.50 54.23 8.48
CA LEU A 1070 -57.45 53.25 8.19
C LEU A 1070 -57.05 53.34 6.70
N THR A 1071 -55.76 53.34 6.43
CA THR A 1071 -55.21 53.27 5.07
C THR A 1071 -55.31 51.85 4.50
N ASP A 1072 -55.21 51.69 3.19
CA ASP A 1072 -55.34 50.39 2.50
C ASP A 1072 -54.40 49.32 3.10
N TYR A 1073 -53.12 49.64 3.30
CA TYR A 1073 -52.15 48.73 3.91
C TYR A 1073 -52.48 48.40 5.36
N TRP A 1074 -53.12 49.31 6.08
CA TRP A 1074 -53.55 49.08 7.46
C TRP A 1074 -54.64 48.01 7.51
N GLN A 1075 -55.62 48.10 6.60
CA GLN A 1075 -56.69 47.12 6.49
C GLN A 1075 -56.16 45.78 5.95
N TYR A 1076 -55.24 45.81 4.99
CA TYR A 1076 -54.65 44.61 4.40
C TYR A 1076 -53.79 43.80 5.40
N TYR A 1077 -52.98 44.45 6.25
CA TYR A 1077 -52.22 43.77 7.30
C TYR A 1077 -53.03 43.50 8.58
N ASP A 1078 -54.27 44.00 8.65
CA ASP A 1078 -55.15 43.93 9.82
C ASP A 1078 -54.44 44.35 11.11
N ILE A 1079 -53.82 45.54 11.10
CA ILE A 1079 -53.14 46.07 12.29
C ILE A 1079 -54.21 46.58 13.27
N THR A 1080 -54.32 45.94 14.42
CA THR A 1080 -55.38 46.17 15.40
C THR A 1080 -54.97 47.09 16.55
N ASP A 1081 -53.68 47.15 16.89
CA ASP A 1081 -53.19 47.92 18.03
C ASP A 1081 -51.77 48.48 17.83
N VAL A 1082 -51.49 49.63 18.43
CA VAL A 1082 -50.16 50.26 18.49
C VAL A 1082 -49.92 50.69 19.94
N ASP A 1083 -49.20 49.85 20.67
CA ASP A 1083 -48.98 49.97 22.11
C ASP A 1083 -47.60 50.57 22.40
N TRP A 1084 -47.60 51.69 23.13
CA TRP A 1084 -46.42 52.43 23.55
C TRP A 1084 -46.04 52.20 25.01
N THR A 1085 -46.91 51.55 25.80
CA THR A 1085 -46.83 51.52 27.27
C THR A 1085 -46.47 50.16 27.84
N SER A 1086 -46.57 49.07 27.06
CA SER A 1086 -46.24 47.71 27.54
C SER A 1086 -44.77 47.43 27.85
N LYS A 1087 -43.83 48.26 27.39
CA LYS A 1087 -42.38 48.00 27.55
C LYS A 1087 -41.63 49.20 28.15
N GLU A 1088 -40.57 48.90 28.90
CA GLU A 1088 -39.76 49.94 29.57
C GLU A 1088 -38.83 50.67 28.59
N MET A 1089 -38.77 52.00 28.72
CA MET A 1089 -37.84 52.86 27.98
C MET A 1089 -36.39 52.68 28.46
N SER A 1090 -35.44 52.86 27.54
CA SER A 1090 -34.00 52.78 27.84
C SER A 1090 -33.20 53.91 27.20
N ILE A 1091 -31.95 54.09 27.64
CA ILE A 1091 -31.03 55.11 27.13
C ILE A 1091 -29.79 54.45 26.57
N THR A 1092 -29.39 54.83 25.36
CA THR A 1092 -28.12 54.46 24.75
C THR A 1092 -27.16 55.66 24.78
N ASP A 1093 -25.97 55.48 25.35
CA ASP A 1093 -24.90 56.48 25.27
C ASP A 1093 -24.20 56.46 23.90
N LYS A 1094 -23.30 57.42 23.66
CA LYS A 1094 -22.56 57.52 22.40
C LYS A 1094 -21.60 56.34 22.15
N ALA A 1095 -21.19 55.64 23.21
CA ALA A 1095 -20.37 54.43 23.11
C ALA A 1095 -21.22 53.18 22.81
N GLY A 1096 -22.55 53.31 22.77
CA GLY A 1096 -23.48 52.22 22.48
C GLY A 1096 -23.90 51.42 23.70
N ASN A 1097 -23.57 51.85 24.93
CA ASN A 1097 -24.00 51.16 26.14
C ASN A 1097 -25.45 51.52 26.47
N ASN A 1098 -26.25 50.54 26.87
CA ASN A 1098 -27.65 50.70 27.26
C ASN A 1098 -27.81 50.78 28.77
N TYR A 1099 -28.65 51.71 29.21
CA TYR A 1099 -28.95 51.99 30.61
C TYR A 1099 -30.46 52.13 30.81
N SER A 1100 -30.92 51.88 32.03
CA SER A 1100 -32.29 52.20 32.42
C SER A 1100 -32.44 53.70 32.66
N LEU A 1101 -33.67 54.21 32.61
CA LEU A 1101 -33.96 55.61 32.97
C LEU A 1101 -33.49 55.96 34.39
N LYS A 1102 -33.55 54.99 35.31
CA LYS A 1102 -33.15 55.15 36.72
C LYS A 1102 -31.65 55.41 36.87
N ASP A 1103 -30.82 54.82 36.02
CA ASP A 1103 -29.35 54.97 36.10
C ASP A 1103 -28.90 56.42 35.91
N PHE A 1104 -29.64 57.19 35.10
CA PHE A 1104 -29.40 58.62 34.88
C PHE A 1104 -30.31 59.54 35.71
N ASN A 1105 -31.18 58.96 36.54
CA ASN A 1105 -32.23 59.67 37.28
C ASN A 1105 -33.12 60.53 36.35
N LEU A 1106 -33.41 60.04 35.14
CA LEU A 1106 -34.28 60.71 34.18
C LEU A 1106 -35.72 60.21 34.32
N HIS A 1107 -36.68 61.11 34.17
CA HIS A 1107 -38.11 60.82 34.32
C HIS A 1107 -38.84 61.11 33.01
N PHE A 1108 -39.28 60.04 32.35
CA PHE A 1108 -40.08 60.06 31.14
C PHE A 1108 -41.32 59.20 31.34
N ASP A 1109 -42.45 59.72 30.88
CA ASP A 1109 -43.72 58.98 30.78
C ASP A 1109 -44.19 59.02 29.33
N ILE A 1110 -44.81 57.94 28.85
CA ILE A 1110 -45.46 57.90 27.53
C ILE A 1110 -46.91 57.48 27.68
N SER A 1111 -47.81 58.18 26.99
CA SER A 1111 -49.24 57.84 26.96
C SER A 1111 -49.53 56.73 25.94
N ASP A 1112 -50.70 56.10 26.07
CA ASP A 1112 -51.20 55.13 25.07
C ASP A 1112 -51.38 55.77 23.67
N ASP A 1113 -51.47 57.10 23.59
CA ASP A 1113 -51.55 57.86 22.34
C ASP A 1113 -50.15 58.21 21.76
N GLY A 1114 -49.07 57.68 22.36
CA GLY A 1114 -47.69 57.89 21.92
C GLY A 1114 -47.13 59.28 22.27
N GLU A 1115 -47.70 59.96 23.26
CA GLU A 1115 -47.22 61.27 23.72
C GLU A 1115 -46.17 61.10 24.83
N LEU A 1116 -44.90 61.30 24.48
CA LEU A 1116 -43.76 61.22 25.38
C LEU A 1116 -43.57 62.54 26.13
N THR A 1117 -43.59 62.50 27.46
CA THR A 1117 -43.40 63.66 28.34
C THR A 1117 -42.19 63.47 29.24
N TYR A 1118 -41.28 64.46 29.23
CA TYR A 1118 -40.13 64.56 30.13
C TYR A 1118 -40.42 65.55 31.26
N THR A 1119 -40.32 65.16 32.53
CA THR A 1119 -40.84 65.94 33.68
C THR A 1119 -39.80 66.38 34.73
N GLY A 1120 -38.50 66.08 34.62
CA GLY A 1120 -37.55 66.49 35.67
C GLY A 1120 -36.05 66.29 35.43
N SER A 1121 -35.22 67.03 36.17
CA SER A 1121 -33.75 67.07 36.07
C SER A 1121 -33.06 65.80 36.59
N GLY A 1122 -32.21 65.18 35.76
CA GLY A 1122 -31.36 64.04 36.11
C GLY A 1122 -29.90 64.42 36.38
N ALA A 1123 -29.01 63.42 36.51
CA ALA A 1123 -27.57 63.67 36.55
C ALA A 1123 -27.14 64.40 35.28
N ALA A 1124 -26.36 65.48 35.40
CA ALA A 1124 -25.97 66.30 34.26
C ALA A 1124 -25.31 65.43 33.17
N LEU A 1125 -25.96 65.36 32.01
CA LEU A 1125 -25.41 64.67 30.85
C LEU A 1125 -24.23 65.48 30.32
N ASN A 1126 -23.07 64.83 30.16
CA ASN A 1126 -21.90 65.48 29.58
C ASN A 1126 -21.96 65.52 28.04
N GLU A 1127 -22.76 64.64 27.43
CA GLU A 1127 -22.96 64.54 25.99
C GLU A 1127 -24.39 64.07 25.67
N SER A 1128 -24.79 64.18 24.39
CA SER A 1128 -26.11 63.74 23.95
C SER A 1128 -26.24 62.22 24.01
N VAL A 1129 -27.41 61.74 24.44
CA VAL A 1129 -27.76 60.32 24.53
C VAL A 1129 -29.06 60.05 23.76
N THR A 1130 -29.31 58.80 23.40
CA THR A 1130 -30.54 58.40 22.68
C THR A 1130 -31.49 57.70 23.63
N LEU A 1131 -32.71 58.21 23.77
CA LEU A 1131 -33.82 57.52 24.41
C LEU A 1131 -34.45 56.55 23.42
N ASN A 1132 -34.49 55.27 23.76
CA ASN A 1132 -35.22 54.25 23.02
C ASN A 1132 -36.59 54.09 23.64
N VAL A 1133 -37.62 54.45 22.88
CA VAL A 1133 -39.01 54.32 23.27
C VAL A 1133 -39.60 53.11 22.56
N PRO A 1134 -39.86 52.00 23.25
CA PRO A 1134 -40.41 50.81 22.62
C PRO A 1134 -41.84 51.06 22.13
N VAL A 1135 -42.21 50.42 21.02
CA VAL A 1135 -43.57 50.38 20.47
C VAL A 1135 -43.84 48.97 19.94
N VAL A 1136 -45.01 48.44 20.24
CA VAL A 1136 -45.50 47.13 19.81
C VAL A 1136 -46.70 47.34 18.89
N ILE A 1137 -46.63 46.81 17.67
CA ILE A 1137 -47.70 46.95 16.67
C ILE A 1137 -48.29 45.56 16.42
N THR A 1138 -49.55 45.34 16.81
CA THR A 1138 -50.25 44.06 16.64
C THR A 1138 -50.91 43.99 15.27
N HIS A 1139 -50.71 42.89 14.53
CA HIS A 1139 -51.27 42.64 13.20
C HIS A 1139 -51.76 41.19 13.03
N LYS A 1140 -52.38 40.86 11.88
CA LYS A 1140 -52.97 39.51 11.60
C LYS A 1140 -52.05 38.32 11.88
N TRP A 1141 -50.75 38.53 11.78
CA TRP A 1141 -49.71 37.50 11.76
C TRP A 1141 -48.72 37.66 12.92
N GLY A 1142 -49.13 38.33 14.00
CA GLY A 1142 -48.31 38.52 15.19
C GLY A 1142 -48.03 39.99 15.52
N GLU A 1143 -46.91 40.22 16.22
CA GLU A 1143 -46.51 41.54 16.69
C GLU A 1143 -45.19 42.02 16.07
N LEU A 1144 -45.13 43.32 15.72
CA LEU A 1144 -43.89 44.03 15.40
C LEU A 1144 -43.46 44.84 16.62
N GLU A 1145 -42.41 44.36 17.28
CA GLU A 1145 -41.74 45.08 18.37
C GLU A 1145 -40.55 45.88 17.82
N THR A 1146 -40.53 47.20 18.07
CA THR A 1146 -39.42 48.07 17.66
C THR A 1146 -39.25 49.22 18.65
N SER A 1147 -38.25 50.06 18.45
CA SER A 1147 -38.06 51.28 19.25
C SER A 1147 -38.02 52.52 18.36
N VAL A 1148 -38.70 53.58 18.80
CA VAL A 1148 -38.57 54.93 18.27
C VAL A 1148 -37.51 55.67 19.07
N HIS A 1149 -36.56 56.27 18.37
CA HIS A 1149 -35.39 56.88 18.99
C HIS A 1149 -35.56 58.40 19.12
N VAL A 1150 -35.36 58.93 20.34
CA VAL A 1150 -35.43 60.36 20.65
C VAL A 1150 -34.10 60.84 21.21
N THR A 1151 -33.49 61.87 20.61
CA THR A 1151 -32.22 62.43 21.12
C THR A 1151 -32.45 63.29 22.35
N ILE A 1152 -31.70 63.04 23.42
CA ILE A 1152 -31.62 63.89 24.62
C ILE A 1152 -30.29 64.65 24.58
N ASN A 1153 -30.35 65.99 24.57
CA ASN A 1153 -29.18 66.86 24.60
C ASN A 1153 -28.87 67.36 26.02
N PRO A 1154 -27.59 67.55 26.38
CA PRO A 1154 -27.19 68.19 27.63
C PRO A 1154 -27.82 69.57 27.81
N GLY A 1155 -28.26 69.89 29.03
CA GLY A 1155 -28.57 71.25 29.44
C GLY A 1155 -27.66 71.69 30.57
N ILE A 1156 -27.08 72.88 30.43
CA ILE A 1156 -26.40 73.61 31.52
C ILE A 1156 -27.47 74.27 32.39
#